data_AF-H3GX59-F1
#
_entry.id   AF-H3GX59-F1
#
_cell.length_a   1.000
_cell.length_b   1.000
_cell.length_c   1.000
_cell.angle_alpha   90.00
_cell.angle_beta   90.00
_cell.angle_gamma   90.00
#
_symmetry.space_group_name_H-M   'P 1'
#
loop_
_entity.id
_entity.type
_entity.pdbx_description
1 polymer ?
#
loop_
_entity_poly.entity_id
_entity_poly.type
_entity_poly.pdbx_seq_one_letter_code
_entity_poly.pdbx_strand_id
1 'polypeptide(L)'
;MESWNRARHTVAVAATAAGFLSSTSFGSKAYTTKSGILPWVDVDTPANAQTHKSSRGQTWTLTMSDEFNSEDRNFEAGEDHLWTAIEKPDGVNAALEIYSTNMTSTECDGDDCYFYIETDIHETNITVWNDYITPPGFQDVSFYYRGAMVQGWNKFCYQGGLVVVRAQLPGVVGKKSGNPDITGSKNARAETIDYYPTWPGIWMFGNLGRAIFTGSTARVWPFSYNECNETVFDSQNQRISACDPDPGSGMNPHQGRGAPEIDILEGGGTAISSSMQVGPGMTDDFRMLHDNVSSSCMYSYGCTTIGANNPDVPTAYYAELRGHKSWYQGMRYGANNLCAVKSEEVQSFAKINTSVTTGITENACTAELCPASFDVNADLGFMDNGTQHWGVNTNGTCFPRMNSYTGAYLCDAGNDAVKCTQSGGSTSAASSFMYQMDALSSNWGIHMAAYIDWVTYSAEWVTGDSGYIRWEVEGQPLYEITAESITNPPQNAAQTNPRKIMIEEPMYFIFNVALSSTWGSKPPNAGVSGCYGDGKDNKTNAICDAFPMKMKIDYIRVYQDTSTMAYGCDPATHPTKKWIEDHIELYQDDDNMVIDVAGKAFCSSDDDCTIASKNSASVRTGYCTNGRCECASHTWTGPRCTDTTKVKSDDNQYGPPLFVSIAVAGVVILATFGTFLYTTASEKREIERRLKTHALQVERAKQASGRAASEEIEVGPEKTGFQLEDASSLALEQALAFADACDVGSDEERTVADQELDALLADVQPDDLFDPSLNLMAMPEALKSPPLGEFTGLMMGTESDTSLESALAVLTTQCDASTSDGSNSSDDATPSTDSRVKKMKRPRAASPTRTAKDFAAANAELAAKAAAANGSPAEVKKPTKKRIRRQREELLYLRVKVQEMESSLAELKSNEGHGSSTQLACNGKQKAERPSLLSSVWESLANRQYKDRERAEQENRKLKSTLEGQIKLAKCLEKILEDQPESDMMSGPPRSEQSKVLTMAVSSDQKAVHAQLLSELDAGFDAVDASYDIRKYAEIEKDKVDVRVSSSLDNGIALQFVGFKRIPFPQDVTARGMWRFTSYEATKRQAYFYEEHDTSSEQHTVARTFGQKIQSDNGSLDYRCESVLECRRRGDRVVIVTRGLAKPIKFSAAPVNGIRFHENGWIVIEKASAKDGSSKGKWSTISSCMELKPIFDVDASDQDFTVGALTDFVIDSFHRNMHLGEEVVAGIMMEEARKAATQPASSWP
;
A
#
# COMPACT_ATOMS: atom_id res chain seq x y z
N MET A 1 52.47 -38.29 -5.78
CA MET A 1 51.45 -38.11 -4.73
C MET A 1 51.66 -36.80 -3.97
N GLU A 2 52.82 -36.53 -3.35
CA GLU A 2 52.98 -35.31 -2.51
C GLU A 2 52.77 -33.97 -3.24
N SER A 3 53.20 -33.82 -4.50
CA SER A 3 52.94 -32.60 -5.28
C SER A 3 51.45 -32.33 -5.50
N TRP A 4 50.67 -33.38 -5.81
CA TRP A 4 49.21 -33.35 -5.91
C TRP A 4 48.52 -32.91 -4.61
N ASN A 5 49.06 -33.28 -3.44
CA ASN A 5 48.51 -32.83 -2.16
C ASN A 5 48.83 -31.36 -1.87
N ARG A 6 49.98 -30.82 -2.33
CA ARG A 6 50.27 -29.38 -2.20
C ARG A 6 49.36 -28.52 -3.07
N ALA A 7 49.14 -28.91 -4.32
CA ALA A 7 48.20 -28.22 -5.22
C ALA A 7 46.78 -28.15 -4.61
N ARG A 8 46.31 -29.25 -3.99
CA ARG A 8 45.01 -29.27 -3.28
C ARG A 8 44.94 -28.30 -2.11
N HIS A 9 46.00 -28.09 -1.34
CA HIS A 9 45.98 -27.09 -0.26
C HIS A 9 45.90 -25.65 -0.78
N THR A 10 46.62 -25.30 -1.85
CA THR A 10 46.53 -23.94 -2.44
C THR A 10 45.12 -23.65 -2.98
N VAL A 11 44.50 -24.62 -3.65
CA VAL A 11 43.12 -24.50 -4.14
C VAL A 11 42.10 -24.46 -2.99
N ALA A 12 42.31 -25.23 -1.91
CA ALA A 12 41.44 -25.21 -0.75
C ALA A 12 41.44 -23.85 -0.03
N VAL A 13 42.59 -23.18 0.09
CA VAL A 13 42.69 -21.84 0.70
C VAL A 13 41.98 -20.78 -0.15
N ALA A 14 42.07 -20.86 -1.48
CA ALA A 14 41.31 -19.99 -2.38
C ALA A 14 39.78 -20.24 -2.28
N ALA A 15 39.37 -21.52 -2.20
CA ALA A 15 37.97 -21.89 -2.04
C ALA A 15 37.37 -21.42 -0.70
N THR A 16 38.13 -21.45 0.41
CA THR A 16 37.66 -20.90 1.69
C THR A 16 37.53 -19.38 1.69
N ALA A 17 38.30 -18.65 0.87
CA ALA A 17 38.12 -17.20 0.72
C ALA A 17 36.81 -16.86 -0.03
N ALA A 18 36.47 -17.63 -1.07
CA ALA A 18 35.22 -17.45 -1.81
C ALA A 18 33.97 -17.88 -1.00
N GLY A 19 34.10 -18.91 -0.15
CA GLY A 19 32.99 -19.47 0.64
C GLY A 19 32.44 -18.58 1.77
N PHE A 20 33.05 -17.43 2.05
CA PHE A 20 32.63 -16.52 3.14
C PHE A 20 31.61 -15.44 2.73
N LEU A 21 31.17 -15.40 1.47
CA LEU A 21 30.33 -14.32 0.93
C LEU A 21 28.91 -14.73 0.49
N SER A 22 28.48 -15.97 0.75
CA SER A 22 27.22 -16.51 0.17
C SER A 22 26.23 -17.11 1.17
N SER A 23 25.99 -16.46 2.32
CA SER A 23 24.80 -16.75 3.15
C SER A 23 24.48 -15.66 4.20
N THR A 24 24.11 -14.45 3.77
CA THR A 24 23.42 -13.48 4.62
C THR A 24 22.25 -12.85 3.89
N SER A 25 21.05 -12.98 4.46
CA SER A 25 19.95 -12.07 4.14
C SER A 25 20.36 -10.66 4.58
N PHE A 26 20.53 -9.75 3.63
CA PHE A 26 20.80 -8.35 3.93
C PHE A 26 19.48 -7.62 4.20
N GLY A 27 19.03 -7.70 5.45
CA GLY A 27 18.37 -6.54 6.06
C GLY A 27 19.32 -5.35 6.02
N SER A 28 18.77 -4.14 5.92
CA SER A 28 19.54 -2.90 5.95
C SER A 28 20.33 -2.82 7.27
N LYS A 29 21.66 -2.88 7.16
CA LYS A 29 22.54 -2.70 8.31
C LYS A 29 22.73 -1.20 8.53
N ALA A 30 22.01 -0.66 9.51
CA ALA A 30 22.32 0.64 10.06
C ALA A 30 23.76 0.63 10.63
N TYR A 31 24.57 1.57 10.18
CA TYR A 31 25.91 1.81 10.71
C TYR A 31 25.87 2.99 11.69
N THR A 32 26.78 3.00 12.68
CA THR A 32 26.95 4.19 13.53
C THR A 32 27.62 5.32 12.74
N THR A 33 27.20 6.56 12.99
CA THR A 33 27.88 7.78 12.54
C THR A 33 29.31 7.84 13.09
N LYS A 34 30.16 8.67 12.46
CA LYS A 34 31.54 8.91 12.90
C LYS A 34 31.63 9.81 14.13
N SER A 35 30.68 10.73 14.33
CA SER A 35 30.55 11.53 15.56
C SER A 35 29.95 10.74 16.73
N GLY A 36 29.12 9.73 16.46
CA GLY A 36 28.41 8.93 17.46
C GLY A 36 26.98 9.37 17.74
N ILE A 37 26.51 10.47 17.13
CA ILE A 37 25.11 10.92 17.19
C ILE A 37 24.21 9.88 16.48
N LEU A 38 23.09 9.53 17.11
CA LEU A 38 22.17 8.50 16.58
C LEU A 38 21.40 9.00 15.34
N PRO A 39 20.91 8.11 14.46
CA PRO A 39 20.24 8.49 13.21
C PRO A 39 19.08 9.48 13.37
N TRP A 40 18.34 9.40 14.47
CA TRP A 40 17.11 10.19 14.72
C TRP A 40 17.25 11.21 15.86
N VAL A 41 18.46 11.40 16.40
CA VAL A 41 18.73 12.38 17.45
C VAL A 41 19.22 13.68 16.81
N ASP A 42 18.61 14.79 17.19
CA ASP A 42 19.00 16.14 16.79
C ASP A 42 20.42 16.47 17.31
N VAL A 43 21.18 17.26 16.55
CA VAL A 43 22.52 17.70 16.97
C VAL A 43 22.48 18.76 18.05
N ASP A 44 21.38 19.52 18.13
CA ASP A 44 21.21 20.58 19.12
C ASP A 44 20.65 20.07 20.46
N THR A 45 20.29 18.78 20.57
CA THR A 45 19.73 18.21 21.82
C THR A 45 20.72 18.34 22.99
N PRO A 46 20.35 19.05 24.07
CA PRO A 46 21.26 19.33 25.19
C PRO A 46 21.92 18.08 25.78
N ALA A 47 23.19 18.20 26.17
CA ALA A 47 23.99 17.07 26.69
C ALA A 47 23.41 16.46 27.99
N ASN A 48 22.59 17.20 28.75
CA ASN A 48 21.86 16.70 29.91
C ASN A 48 20.54 15.99 29.57
N ALA A 49 20.05 16.09 28.33
CA ALA A 49 18.86 15.42 27.82
C ALA A 49 19.17 14.11 27.06
N GLN A 50 20.39 13.56 27.19
CA GLN A 50 20.80 12.32 26.51
C GLN A 50 20.33 11.04 27.24
N THR A 51 19.84 11.15 28.48
CA THR A 51 19.28 10.03 29.25
C THR A 51 18.14 10.48 30.17
N HIS A 52 17.11 9.66 30.34
CA HIS A 52 16.03 9.89 31.31
C HIS A 52 15.98 8.80 32.40
N LYS A 53 15.24 9.07 33.48
CA LYS A 53 14.87 8.09 34.51
C LYS A 53 13.41 7.71 34.36
N SER A 54 13.10 6.42 34.27
CA SER A 54 11.69 6.00 34.23
C SER A 54 11.04 6.10 35.61
N SER A 55 9.71 6.07 35.66
CA SER A 55 8.91 6.00 36.91
C SER A 55 9.25 4.79 37.80
N ARG A 56 9.97 3.80 37.24
CA ARG A 56 10.47 2.58 37.92
C ARG A 56 11.98 2.65 38.24
N GLY A 57 12.62 3.79 38.02
CA GLY A 57 14.01 4.06 38.38
C GLY A 57 15.08 3.52 37.41
N GLN A 58 14.67 2.92 36.29
CA GLN A 58 15.59 2.52 35.23
C GLN A 58 16.23 3.76 34.57
N THR A 59 17.29 3.57 33.78
CA THR A 59 17.92 4.65 33.01
C THR A 59 17.76 4.34 31.55
N TRP A 60 17.05 5.20 30.82
CA TRP A 60 16.76 5.04 29.40
C TRP A 60 17.58 6.05 28.60
N THR A 61 18.02 5.65 27.42
CA THR A 61 18.87 6.48 26.54
C THR A 61 18.00 7.16 25.50
N LEU A 62 18.31 8.41 25.15
CA LEU A 62 17.66 9.12 24.05
C LEU A 62 17.86 8.33 22.74
N THR A 63 16.78 8.04 22.01
CA THR A 63 16.81 7.34 20.70
C THR A 63 16.32 8.20 19.55
N MET A 64 15.49 9.21 19.81
CA MET A 64 15.05 10.22 18.85
C MET A 64 14.81 11.57 19.55
N SER A 65 15.06 12.66 18.83
CA SER A 65 14.70 14.02 19.24
C SER A 65 14.51 14.93 18.04
N ASP A 66 13.69 15.97 18.22
CA ASP A 66 13.65 17.15 17.37
C ASP A 66 13.51 18.37 18.29
N GLU A 67 14.43 19.32 18.18
CA GLU A 67 14.50 20.53 19.01
C GLU A 67 13.98 21.77 18.27
N PHE A 68 13.53 21.62 17.01
CA PHE A 68 12.93 22.68 16.18
C PHE A 68 13.73 23.99 16.00
N ASN A 69 15.02 24.02 16.37
CA ASN A 69 15.95 25.16 16.36
C ASN A 69 16.37 25.69 14.96
N SER A 70 15.57 25.46 13.93
CA SER A 70 15.79 25.98 12.58
C SER A 70 14.49 26.56 12.05
N GLU A 71 14.48 27.85 11.78
CA GLU A 71 13.37 28.62 11.17
C GLU A 71 13.01 28.12 9.76
N ASP A 72 11.79 28.41 9.29
CA ASP A 72 11.32 28.16 7.91
C ASP A 72 11.45 26.70 7.42
N ARG A 73 11.20 25.70 8.28
CA ARG A 73 11.19 24.28 7.87
C ARG A 73 9.99 23.97 6.99
N ASN A 74 10.26 23.55 5.76
CA ASN A 74 9.27 22.92 4.90
C ASN A 74 8.98 21.48 5.36
N PHE A 75 7.70 21.15 5.55
CA PHE A 75 7.21 19.83 5.92
C PHE A 75 6.44 19.10 4.80
N GLU A 76 6.49 19.59 3.56
CA GLU A 76 5.97 18.89 2.38
C GLU A 76 6.57 17.47 2.22
N ALA A 77 5.88 16.61 1.47
CA ALA A 77 6.31 15.24 1.23
C ALA A 77 7.72 15.21 0.59
N GLY A 78 8.66 14.56 1.29
CA GLY A 78 10.07 14.50 0.88
C GLY A 78 10.97 15.58 1.46
N GLU A 79 10.43 16.63 2.12
CA GLU A 79 11.22 17.79 2.52
C GLU A 79 11.86 17.75 3.91
N ASP A 80 11.25 17.10 4.91
CA ASP A 80 11.92 16.83 6.20
C ASP A 80 12.12 15.33 6.47
N HIS A 81 13.23 14.99 7.14
CA HIS A 81 13.62 13.62 7.49
C HIS A 81 12.72 12.91 8.51
N LEU A 82 12.04 13.66 9.39
CA LEU A 82 11.21 13.13 10.47
C LEU A 82 9.71 13.31 10.20
N TRP A 83 9.32 14.42 9.57
CA TRP A 83 7.93 14.89 9.55
C TRP A 83 7.40 15.05 8.13
N THR A 84 6.10 14.82 7.92
CA THR A 84 5.36 15.14 6.69
C THR A 84 4.03 15.78 7.05
N ALA A 85 3.76 16.99 6.58
CA ALA A 85 2.46 17.64 6.64
C ALA A 85 1.49 17.07 5.59
N ILE A 86 0.19 17.16 5.86
CA ILE A 86 -0.89 16.53 5.08
C ILE A 86 -1.78 17.60 4.43
N GLU A 87 -2.10 17.44 3.15
CA GLU A 87 -3.03 18.25 2.38
C GLU A 87 -4.33 17.46 2.15
N LYS A 88 -5.28 17.56 3.07
CA LYS A 88 -6.52 16.74 3.03
C LYS A 88 -7.66 17.34 3.87
N PRO A 89 -8.92 17.33 3.40
CA PRO A 89 -10.07 17.52 4.28
C PRO A 89 -10.14 16.38 5.31
N ASP A 90 -10.42 16.70 6.57
CA ASP A 90 -10.74 15.64 7.54
C ASP A 90 -12.14 15.08 7.23
N GLY A 91 -12.19 13.77 6.99
CA GLY A 91 -13.40 13.05 6.58
C GLY A 91 -14.17 12.41 7.73
N VAL A 92 -13.72 12.56 8.98
CA VAL A 92 -14.35 11.96 10.17
C VAL A 92 -14.78 13.02 11.19
N ASN A 93 -15.35 12.58 12.32
CA ASN A 93 -15.63 13.39 13.52
C ASN A 93 -16.48 14.67 13.32
N ALA A 94 -17.17 14.82 12.17
CA ALA A 94 -17.86 16.05 11.78
C ALA A 94 -16.98 17.31 11.92
N ALA A 95 -15.73 17.17 11.46
CA ALA A 95 -14.70 18.20 11.37
C ALA A 95 -15.11 19.39 10.50
N LEU A 96 -14.43 20.52 10.69
CA LEU A 96 -14.73 21.82 10.09
C LEU A 96 -13.53 22.44 9.37
N GLU A 97 -12.38 21.78 9.43
CA GLU A 97 -11.10 22.18 8.87
C GLU A 97 -10.65 21.32 7.69
N ILE A 98 -9.91 21.94 6.79
CA ILE A 98 -9.03 21.24 5.86
C ILE A 98 -7.61 21.31 6.43
N TYR A 99 -6.92 20.17 6.52
CA TYR A 99 -5.48 20.17 6.79
C TYR A 99 -4.75 20.57 5.52
N SER A 100 -3.83 21.53 5.61
CA SER A 100 -2.99 21.96 4.51
C SER A 100 -1.52 22.10 4.92
N THR A 101 -0.60 21.84 3.99
CA THR A 101 0.85 21.86 4.28
C THR A 101 1.35 23.24 4.70
N ASN A 102 0.70 24.30 4.24
CA ASN A 102 1.11 25.68 4.49
C ASN A 102 0.66 26.27 5.84
N MET A 103 -0.11 25.52 6.66
CA MET A 103 -0.51 25.95 8.01
C MET A 103 0.48 25.51 9.10
N THR A 104 1.68 25.12 8.74
CA THR A 104 2.72 24.68 9.67
C THR A 104 4.12 25.03 9.15
N SER A 105 5.01 25.40 10.07
CA SER A 105 6.43 25.69 9.83
C SER A 105 7.14 25.73 11.19
N THR A 106 8.37 26.23 11.20
CA THR A 106 9.10 26.66 12.41
C THR A 106 9.34 28.17 12.38
N GLU A 107 9.30 28.80 13.56
CA GLU A 107 9.39 30.25 13.77
C GLU A 107 10.22 30.54 15.03
N CYS A 108 10.92 31.67 15.10
CA CYS A 108 11.78 32.02 16.25
C CYS A 108 11.36 33.34 16.91
N ASP A 109 10.90 33.27 18.17
CA ASP A 109 10.56 34.43 19.01
C ASP A 109 11.83 35.03 19.67
N GLY A 110 12.82 35.38 18.85
CA GLY A 110 14.14 35.84 19.30
C GLY A 110 15.18 34.72 19.25
N ASP A 111 15.70 34.32 20.42
CA ASP A 111 16.61 33.16 20.55
C ASP A 111 15.84 31.83 20.76
N ASP A 112 14.54 31.88 21.06
CA ASP A 112 13.67 30.73 21.30
C ASP A 112 12.90 30.33 20.01
N CYS A 113 13.25 29.20 19.40
CA CYS A 113 12.59 28.66 18.20
C CYS A 113 11.59 27.55 18.53
N TYR A 114 10.58 27.36 17.67
CA TYR A 114 9.55 26.34 17.85
C TYR A 114 8.89 25.91 16.53
N PHE A 115 8.38 24.69 16.51
CA PHE A 115 7.39 24.23 15.53
C PHE A 115 6.02 24.82 15.86
N TYR A 116 5.23 25.15 14.84
CA TYR A 116 3.83 25.51 15.04
C TYR A 116 2.88 24.79 14.08
N ILE A 117 1.65 24.59 14.57
CA ILE A 117 0.46 24.37 13.74
C ILE A 117 -0.43 25.58 13.95
N GLU A 118 -0.69 26.29 12.86
CA GLU A 118 -1.62 27.40 12.80
C GLU A 118 -3.03 26.88 12.45
N THR A 119 -4.04 27.56 12.95
CA THR A 119 -5.44 27.35 12.60
C THR A 119 -6.06 28.71 12.33
N ASP A 120 -6.71 28.87 11.18
CA ASP A 120 -7.35 30.13 10.78
C ASP A 120 -8.74 29.91 10.15
N ILE A 121 -9.54 30.98 10.07
CA ILE A 121 -10.87 31.01 9.46
C ILE A 121 -10.72 31.06 7.93
N HIS A 122 -11.13 29.98 7.26
CA HIS A 122 -11.01 29.85 5.80
C HIS A 122 -12.17 29.04 5.23
N GLU A 123 -13.27 29.72 4.90
CA GLU A 123 -14.45 29.06 4.30
C GLU A 123 -14.12 28.44 2.94
N THR A 124 -14.46 27.17 2.74
CA THR A 124 -14.18 26.42 1.51
C THR A 124 -15.24 25.34 1.29
N ASN A 125 -15.88 25.39 0.14
CA ASN A 125 -16.84 24.37 -0.30
C ASN A 125 -16.14 23.39 -1.25
N ILE A 126 -16.18 22.10 -0.94
CA ILE A 126 -15.67 21.03 -1.80
C ILE A 126 -16.74 19.97 -2.04
N THR A 127 -16.71 19.35 -3.21
CA THR A 127 -17.57 18.22 -3.56
C THR A 127 -16.82 16.92 -3.25
N VAL A 128 -17.20 16.21 -2.19
CA VAL A 128 -16.58 14.93 -1.77
C VAL A 128 -17.44 13.74 -2.17
N TRP A 129 -16.82 12.58 -2.37
CA TRP A 129 -17.56 11.31 -2.44
C TRP A 129 -17.93 10.85 -1.03
N ASN A 130 -19.18 10.46 -0.82
CA ASN A 130 -19.70 9.96 0.45
C ASN A 130 -20.37 8.59 0.24
N ASP A 131 -19.83 7.56 0.88
CA ASP A 131 -20.38 6.20 0.84
C ASP A 131 -21.55 5.98 1.81
N TYR A 132 -21.71 6.85 2.83
CA TYR A 132 -22.69 6.71 3.92
C TYR A 132 -24.03 7.44 3.66
N ILE A 133 -24.29 7.84 2.41
CA ILE A 133 -25.59 8.38 1.94
C ILE A 133 -26.27 7.43 0.95
N THR A 134 -27.60 7.45 0.89
CA THR A 134 -28.38 6.57 -0.02
C THR A 134 -28.88 7.33 -1.27
N PRO A 135 -28.45 6.97 -2.49
CA PRO A 135 -27.33 6.09 -2.82
C PRO A 135 -25.97 6.79 -2.62
N PRO A 136 -24.86 6.03 -2.49
CA PRO A 136 -23.50 6.56 -2.46
C PRO A 136 -23.25 7.51 -3.63
N GLY A 137 -22.60 8.64 -3.36
CA GLY A 137 -22.54 9.73 -4.32
C GLY A 137 -21.72 10.93 -3.88
N PHE A 138 -21.66 11.92 -4.78
CA PHE A 138 -21.03 13.20 -4.51
C PHE A 138 -21.93 14.11 -3.68
N GLN A 139 -21.35 14.73 -2.65
CA GLN A 139 -21.99 15.69 -1.75
C GLN A 139 -21.12 16.95 -1.63
N ASP A 140 -21.73 18.12 -1.73
CA ASP A 140 -21.07 19.38 -1.40
C ASP A 140 -20.98 19.55 0.13
N VAL A 141 -19.78 19.82 0.64
CA VAL A 141 -19.48 20.02 2.06
C VAL A 141 -18.75 21.33 2.27
N SER A 142 -19.15 22.09 3.28
CA SER A 142 -18.55 23.35 3.69
C SER A 142 -17.61 23.15 4.87
N PHE A 143 -16.33 23.39 4.65
CA PHE A 143 -15.32 23.58 5.70
C PHE A 143 -15.20 25.08 5.98
N TYR A 144 -14.93 25.45 7.23
CA TYR A 144 -14.91 26.84 7.70
C TYR A 144 -13.53 27.30 8.19
N TYR A 145 -12.60 26.36 8.36
CA TYR A 145 -11.26 26.60 8.88
C TYR A 145 -10.20 25.91 8.02
N ARG A 146 -8.94 26.32 8.20
CA ARG A 146 -7.78 25.56 7.74
C ARG A 146 -6.84 25.35 8.90
N GLY A 147 -6.26 24.15 9.01
CA GLY A 147 -5.25 23.79 9.99
C GLY A 147 -4.14 22.96 9.35
N ALA A 148 -3.32 22.29 10.16
CA ALA A 148 -2.36 21.28 9.68
C ALA A 148 -2.42 20.00 10.53
N MET A 149 -2.18 18.88 9.87
CA MET A 149 -1.81 17.61 10.49
C MET A 149 -0.40 17.25 9.99
N VAL A 150 0.49 16.91 10.92
CA VAL A 150 1.89 16.55 10.65
C VAL A 150 2.16 15.17 11.22
N GLN A 151 2.65 14.26 10.40
CA GLN A 151 2.81 12.83 10.69
C GLN A 151 4.29 12.42 10.60
N GLY A 152 4.75 11.58 11.53
CA GLY A 152 6.01 10.84 11.44
C GLY A 152 5.90 9.48 10.72
N TRP A 153 4.78 9.23 10.02
CA TRP A 153 4.39 7.91 9.51
C TRP A 153 5.50 7.23 8.70
N ASN A 154 5.79 5.97 9.06
CA ASN A 154 6.79 5.10 8.44
C ASN A 154 8.24 5.67 8.35
N LYS A 155 8.53 6.80 9.00
CA LYS A 155 9.88 7.40 9.13
C LYS A 155 10.54 6.96 10.44
N PHE A 156 10.08 7.50 11.56
CA PHE A 156 10.47 7.07 12.89
C PHE A 156 9.28 6.43 13.61
N CYS A 157 9.49 5.23 14.14
CA CYS A 157 8.53 4.54 14.99
C CYS A 157 9.26 3.90 16.17
N TYR A 158 8.54 3.60 17.26
CA TYR A 158 9.13 2.91 18.42
C TYR A 158 8.14 1.95 19.13
N GLN A 159 8.70 1.01 19.89
CA GLN A 159 8.00 0.00 20.69
C GLN A 159 8.42 0.09 22.16
N GLY A 160 7.60 0.72 23.00
CA GLY A 160 7.91 0.99 24.40
C GLY A 160 8.99 2.08 24.58
N GLY A 161 8.84 2.90 25.61
CA GLY A 161 9.74 4.00 25.94
C GLY A 161 9.00 5.15 26.63
N LEU A 162 9.71 6.25 26.83
CA LEU A 162 9.16 7.52 27.30
C LEU A 162 9.23 8.53 26.14
N VAL A 163 8.10 9.12 25.79
CA VAL A 163 8.08 10.37 25.00
C VAL A 163 7.87 11.56 25.93
N VAL A 164 8.59 12.64 25.68
CA VAL A 164 8.44 13.94 26.36
C VAL A 164 8.30 15.02 25.29
N VAL A 165 7.23 15.82 25.37
CA VAL A 165 6.93 16.94 24.46
C VAL A 165 6.74 18.21 25.27
N ARG A 166 7.43 19.30 24.92
CA ARG A 166 7.20 20.62 25.53
C ARG A 166 6.40 21.48 24.55
N ALA A 167 5.19 21.90 24.95
CA ALA A 167 4.23 22.54 24.06
C ALA A 167 3.44 23.66 24.74
N GLN A 168 2.91 24.58 23.92
CA GLN A 168 1.91 25.59 24.29
C GLN A 168 0.67 25.39 23.41
N LEU A 169 -0.50 25.35 24.03
CA LEU A 169 -1.77 25.06 23.37
C LEU A 169 -2.43 26.33 22.80
N PRO A 170 -3.19 26.21 21.70
CA PRO A 170 -3.92 27.33 21.12
C PRO A 170 -5.08 27.77 22.03
N GLY A 171 -5.32 29.09 22.12
CA GLY A 171 -6.40 29.63 22.95
C GLY A 171 -6.52 31.15 22.91
N VAL A 172 -7.69 31.67 23.27
CA VAL A 172 -8.05 33.09 23.22
C VAL A 172 -7.50 33.84 24.45
N VAL A 173 -6.16 33.95 24.51
CA VAL A 173 -5.42 34.51 25.66
C VAL A 173 -5.09 36.00 25.55
N GLY A 174 -5.37 36.62 24.40
CA GLY A 174 -5.08 38.04 24.15
C GLY A 174 -5.92 38.97 25.04
N LYS A 175 -5.27 39.92 25.73
CA LYS A 175 -5.87 40.83 26.74
C LYS A 175 -7.12 41.64 26.32
N LYS A 176 -7.50 41.64 25.04
CA LYS A 176 -8.70 42.30 24.51
C LYS A 176 -9.93 41.39 24.42
N SER A 177 -9.77 40.07 24.50
CA SER A 177 -10.86 39.11 24.27
C SER A 177 -11.96 39.11 25.34
N GLY A 178 -11.62 39.55 26.55
CA GLY A 178 -12.52 39.41 27.71
C GLY A 178 -12.53 38.01 28.33
N ASN A 179 -11.58 37.13 27.98
CA ASN A 179 -11.40 35.84 28.64
C ASN A 179 -11.17 36.04 30.16
N PRO A 180 -12.09 35.58 31.03
CA PRO A 180 -12.02 35.84 32.47
C PRO A 180 -10.97 34.98 33.19
N ASP A 181 -10.53 33.87 32.57
CA ASP A 181 -9.54 32.96 33.14
C ASP A 181 -8.13 33.58 33.14
N ILE A 182 -7.91 34.65 32.35
CA ILE A 182 -6.67 35.45 32.24
C ILE A 182 -6.50 36.35 33.48
N THR A 183 -6.37 35.69 34.63
CA THR A 183 -6.15 36.27 35.97
C THR A 183 -4.70 36.72 36.20
N GLY A 184 -3.78 36.35 35.31
CA GLY A 184 -2.33 36.53 35.47
C GLY A 184 -1.64 35.44 36.31
N SER A 185 -2.38 34.44 36.80
CA SER A 185 -1.82 33.26 37.47
C SER A 185 -1.71 32.08 36.51
N LYS A 186 -0.50 31.52 36.34
CA LYS A 186 -0.26 30.29 35.57
C LYS A 186 -0.98 29.07 36.17
N ASN A 187 -1.21 29.08 37.48
CA ASN A 187 -1.89 28.03 38.24
C ASN A 187 -3.41 28.21 38.29
N ALA A 188 -3.99 29.27 37.73
CA ALA A 188 -5.45 29.37 37.59
C ALA A 188 -5.96 28.17 36.77
N ARG A 189 -7.18 27.71 37.05
CA ARG A 189 -7.84 26.70 36.23
C ARG A 189 -8.40 27.39 34.98
N ALA A 190 -8.37 26.72 33.82
CA ALA A 190 -9.22 27.14 32.72
C ALA A 190 -10.65 26.66 33.02
N GLU A 191 -11.63 27.57 33.02
CA GLU A 191 -13.01 27.28 33.40
C GLU A 191 -14.03 27.78 32.36
N THR A 192 -13.61 28.64 31.41
CA THR A 192 -14.50 29.24 30.42
C THR A 192 -14.25 28.68 29.01
N ILE A 193 -14.80 27.49 28.74
CA ILE A 193 -14.54 26.65 27.55
C ILE A 193 -14.57 27.38 26.20
N ASP A 194 -15.49 28.33 26.00
CA ASP A 194 -15.65 29.07 24.73
C ASP A 194 -14.39 29.83 24.28
N TYR A 195 -13.47 30.14 25.21
CA TYR A 195 -12.22 30.83 24.91
C TYR A 195 -11.07 29.91 24.50
N TYR A 196 -11.32 28.60 24.34
CA TYR A 196 -10.34 27.64 23.81
C TYR A 196 -11.02 26.76 22.76
N PRO A 197 -11.42 27.35 21.60
CA PRO A 197 -12.36 26.74 20.65
C PRO A 197 -11.80 25.61 19.77
N THR A 198 -10.51 25.30 19.89
CA THR A 198 -9.74 24.39 19.06
C THR A 198 -9.34 23.14 19.84
N TRP A 199 -9.18 22.01 19.15
CA TRP A 199 -8.86 20.71 19.74
C TRP A 199 -7.42 20.30 19.36
N PRO A 200 -6.40 20.67 20.17
CA PRO A 200 -5.03 20.25 19.93
C PRO A 200 -4.85 18.75 20.18
N GLY A 201 -4.10 18.10 19.29
CA GLY A 201 -3.72 16.68 19.37
C GLY A 201 -2.20 16.49 19.25
N ILE A 202 -1.63 15.76 20.21
CA ILE A 202 -0.25 15.27 20.24
C ILE A 202 -0.34 13.80 20.63
N TRP A 203 -0.25 12.91 19.64
CA TRP A 203 -0.68 11.51 19.78
C TRP A 203 0.19 10.56 18.97
N MET A 204 -0.06 9.26 19.14
CA MET A 204 0.69 8.18 18.53
C MET A 204 -0.25 7.15 17.90
N PHE A 205 0.17 6.58 16.78
CA PHE A 205 -0.62 5.61 16.02
C PHE A 205 0.24 4.44 15.55
N GLY A 206 -0.30 3.22 15.54
CA GLY A 206 0.42 2.04 15.05
C GLY A 206 0.69 2.11 13.54
N ASN A 207 1.94 1.85 13.12
CA ASN A 207 2.42 2.11 11.75
C ASN A 207 1.67 1.34 10.63
N LEU A 208 0.94 0.28 10.98
CA LEU A 208 0.10 -0.48 10.03
C LEU A 208 -1.08 0.32 9.47
N GLY A 209 -1.43 1.47 10.06
CA GLY A 209 -2.33 2.45 9.45
C GLY A 209 -1.68 3.83 9.34
N ARG A 210 -2.15 4.63 8.38
CA ARG A 210 -1.85 6.07 8.29
C ARG A 210 -3.11 6.83 8.67
N ALA A 211 -3.03 7.74 9.66
CA ALA A 211 -4.18 8.52 10.10
C ALA A 211 -4.80 9.30 8.94
N ILE A 212 -6.13 9.40 8.94
CA ILE A 212 -7.02 9.90 7.87
C ILE A 212 -6.94 9.20 6.48
N PHE A 213 -6.24 8.06 6.36
CA PHE A 213 -6.31 7.16 5.20
C PHE A 213 -7.16 5.92 5.52
N THR A 214 -8.48 6.01 5.32
CA THR A 214 -9.48 4.99 5.68
C THR A 214 -9.19 3.59 5.11
N GLY A 215 -8.60 3.50 3.92
CA GLY A 215 -8.20 2.23 3.31
C GLY A 215 -7.11 1.48 4.10
N SER A 216 -6.27 2.19 4.85
CA SER A 216 -5.25 1.61 5.73
C SER A 216 -5.79 1.25 7.12
N THR A 217 -6.76 2.01 7.64
CA THR A 217 -7.27 1.86 9.01
C THR A 217 -8.44 0.88 9.14
N ALA A 218 -9.22 0.66 8.08
CA ALA A 218 -10.39 -0.21 8.10
C ALA A 218 -10.03 -1.66 8.49
N ARG A 219 -10.61 -2.15 9.61
CA ARG A 219 -10.31 -3.44 10.25
C ARG A 219 -8.85 -3.61 10.72
N VAL A 220 -8.12 -2.51 10.90
CA VAL A 220 -6.74 -2.47 11.43
C VAL A 220 -6.69 -1.61 12.70
N TRP A 221 -7.32 -0.44 12.69
CA TRP A 221 -7.53 0.39 13.88
C TRP A 221 -8.79 -0.05 14.65
N PRO A 222 -8.78 -0.07 16.01
CA PRO A 222 -7.65 0.15 16.92
C PRO A 222 -7.12 -1.16 17.52
N PHE A 223 -6.88 -2.22 16.72
CA PHE A 223 -6.70 -3.57 17.27
C PHE A 223 -5.44 -3.75 18.12
N SER A 224 -5.63 -4.34 19.31
CA SER A 224 -4.60 -4.81 20.24
C SER A 224 -4.92 -6.25 20.68
N TYR A 225 -5.24 -7.11 19.70
CA TYR A 225 -5.80 -8.45 19.90
C TYR A 225 -5.02 -9.53 19.16
N ASN A 226 -4.69 -10.62 19.86
CA ASN A 226 -3.79 -11.67 19.40
C ASN A 226 -4.23 -13.07 19.88
N GLU A 227 -5.54 -13.36 19.84
CA GLU A 227 -6.09 -14.71 20.05
C GLU A 227 -6.85 -15.16 18.79
N CYS A 228 -6.84 -16.47 18.50
CA CYS A 228 -7.81 -17.06 17.55
C CYS A 228 -8.98 -17.67 18.34
N ASN A 229 -10.07 -16.91 18.48
CA ASN A 229 -11.21 -17.31 19.30
C ASN A 229 -12.55 -16.84 18.70
N GLU A 230 -12.98 -17.52 17.63
CA GLU A 230 -14.23 -17.29 16.89
C GLU A 230 -15.53 -17.43 17.72
N THR A 231 -15.44 -17.76 19.01
CA THR A 231 -16.57 -17.77 19.96
C THR A 231 -16.67 -16.48 20.79
N VAL A 232 -15.58 -15.70 20.87
CA VAL A 232 -15.48 -14.42 21.60
C VAL A 232 -15.38 -13.24 20.64
N PHE A 233 -14.68 -13.39 19.51
CA PHE A 233 -14.55 -12.37 18.48
C PHE A 233 -14.40 -13.02 17.09
N ASP A 234 -15.19 -12.55 16.12
CA ASP A 234 -15.16 -13.00 14.72
C ASP A 234 -13.94 -12.42 13.99
N SER A 235 -13.01 -13.31 13.60
CA SER A 235 -11.74 -12.98 12.95
C SER A 235 -11.89 -12.14 11.68
N GLN A 236 -13.02 -12.22 10.96
CA GLN A 236 -13.25 -11.45 9.74
C GLN A 236 -13.26 -9.93 9.96
N ASN A 237 -13.43 -9.48 11.22
CA ASN A 237 -13.43 -8.07 11.57
C ASN A 237 -12.02 -7.51 11.91
N GLN A 238 -10.98 -8.36 12.02
CA GLN A 238 -9.58 -7.94 12.16
C GLN A 238 -8.80 -8.39 10.92
N ARG A 239 -8.33 -7.43 10.12
CA ARG A 239 -7.71 -7.68 8.80
C ARG A 239 -6.42 -8.53 8.86
N ILE A 240 -5.74 -8.54 10.00
CA ILE A 240 -4.58 -9.38 10.29
C ILE A 240 -4.85 -10.09 11.62
N SER A 241 -5.40 -11.31 11.54
CA SER A 241 -5.87 -12.07 12.72
C SER A 241 -4.97 -13.25 13.07
N ALA A 242 -4.87 -13.57 14.36
CA ALA A 242 -4.13 -14.74 14.86
C ALA A 242 -4.70 -16.10 14.35
N CYS A 243 -5.92 -16.11 13.78
CA CYS A 243 -6.45 -17.29 13.11
C CYS A 243 -5.73 -17.64 11.78
N ASP A 244 -4.98 -16.70 11.17
CA ASP A 244 -4.33 -16.92 9.88
C ASP A 244 -2.94 -17.60 10.03
N PRO A 245 -2.72 -18.80 9.46
CA PRO A 245 -1.41 -19.46 9.44
C PRO A 245 -0.44 -18.93 8.36
N ASP A 246 -0.91 -18.14 7.38
CA ASP A 246 -0.09 -17.61 6.27
C ASP A 246 -0.65 -16.24 5.78
N PRO A 247 -0.65 -15.19 6.64
CA PRO A 247 -1.20 -13.86 6.32
C PRO A 247 -0.45 -13.08 5.21
N GLY A 248 0.54 -13.70 4.57
CA GLY A 248 1.29 -13.11 3.46
C GLY A 248 2.18 -11.92 3.88
N SER A 249 2.62 -11.16 2.87
CA SER A 249 3.24 -9.82 3.00
C SER A 249 4.26 -9.59 4.13
N GLY A 250 5.04 -10.62 4.49
CA GLY A 250 6.06 -10.53 5.54
C GLY A 250 5.53 -10.55 6.98
N MET A 251 4.24 -10.78 7.19
CA MET A 251 3.61 -10.94 8.50
C MET A 251 3.98 -12.28 9.15
N ASN A 252 3.96 -12.32 10.49
CA ASN A 252 4.18 -13.56 11.25
C ASN A 252 2.92 -14.43 11.24
N PRO A 253 3.04 -15.75 10.98
CA PRO A 253 1.95 -16.71 11.17
C PRO A 253 1.35 -16.66 12.57
N HIS A 254 0.02 -16.74 12.67
CA HIS A 254 -0.73 -16.75 13.92
C HIS A 254 -0.50 -15.54 14.84
N GLN A 255 -0.16 -14.38 14.28
CA GLN A 255 -0.10 -13.11 15.03
C GLN A 255 -1.25 -12.19 14.60
N GLY A 256 -2.15 -11.90 15.55
CA GLY A 256 -3.11 -10.81 15.42
C GLY A 256 -2.41 -9.45 15.56
N ARG A 257 -2.75 -8.51 14.68
CA ARG A 257 -2.08 -7.20 14.55
C ARG A 257 -3.09 -6.08 14.39
N GLY A 258 -2.63 -4.83 14.51
CA GLY A 258 -3.46 -3.66 14.31
C GLY A 258 -2.70 -2.35 14.24
N ALA A 259 -3.45 -1.26 14.31
CA ALA A 259 -2.95 0.08 14.52
C ALA A 259 -3.71 0.68 15.70
N PRO A 260 -3.32 0.41 16.96
CA PRO A 260 -3.90 1.07 18.11
C PRO A 260 -3.43 2.53 18.21
N GLU A 261 -4.00 3.27 19.16
CA GLU A 261 -3.84 4.72 19.31
C GLU A 261 -3.54 5.06 20.77
N ILE A 262 -2.70 6.08 20.98
CA ILE A 262 -2.31 6.57 22.30
C ILE A 262 -2.20 8.09 22.25
N ASP A 263 -3.03 8.78 23.03
CA ASP A 263 -3.04 10.23 23.11
C ASP A 263 -2.12 10.70 24.24
N ILE A 264 -0.98 11.30 23.91
CA ILE A 264 -0.08 11.92 24.91
C ILE A 264 -0.81 13.16 25.48
N LEU A 265 -1.44 13.92 24.59
CA LEU A 265 -2.40 14.97 24.85
C LEU A 265 -3.42 14.98 23.70
N GLU A 266 -4.70 14.82 24.00
CA GLU A 266 -5.78 15.16 23.08
C GLU A 266 -6.85 15.95 23.83
N GLY A 267 -7.15 17.18 23.43
CA GLY A 267 -8.29 17.91 24.01
C GLY A 267 -8.18 19.43 24.03
N GLY A 268 -9.28 20.08 23.71
CA GLY A 268 -9.49 21.52 23.82
C GLY A 268 -10.41 21.92 24.96
N GLY A 269 -10.48 23.22 25.27
CA GLY A 269 -11.41 23.75 26.27
C GLY A 269 -10.82 23.90 27.67
N THR A 270 -11.33 23.11 28.62
CA THR A 270 -11.00 23.20 30.06
C THR A 270 -10.42 21.90 30.62
N ALA A 271 -10.27 20.87 29.78
CA ALA A 271 -9.72 19.58 30.12
C ALA A 271 -9.03 18.94 28.92
N ILE A 272 -8.08 18.05 29.20
CA ILE A 272 -7.39 17.20 28.22
C ILE A 272 -7.79 15.75 28.49
N SER A 273 -7.98 14.95 27.44
CA SER A 273 -7.99 13.50 27.50
C SER A 273 -6.57 12.96 27.44
N SER A 274 -6.30 11.94 28.25
CA SER A 274 -5.19 11.02 28.06
C SER A 274 -5.79 9.64 27.82
N SER A 275 -5.60 9.09 26.62
CA SER A 275 -6.36 7.95 26.09
C SER A 275 -5.48 6.83 25.54
N MET A 276 -6.01 5.61 25.58
CA MET A 276 -5.51 4.46 24.82
C MET A 276 -6.67 3.71 24.17
N GLN A 277 -6.71 3.69 22.84
CA GLN A 277 -7.81 3.14 22.05
C GLN A 277 -7.44 1.71 21.65
N VAL A 278 -8.34 0.77 21.93
CA VAL A 278 -8.09 -0.67 21.85
C VAL A 278 -9.28 -1.46 21.33
N GLY A 279 -9.00 -2.36 20.38
CA GLY A 279 -9.97 -3.25 19.75
C GLY A 279 -9.62 -4.74 19.94
N PRO A 280 -10.61 -5.65 20.02
CA PRO A 280 -12.04 -5.36 20.05
C PRO A 280 -12.51 -4.91 21.45
N GLY A 281 -13.48 -4.01 21.49
CA GLY A 281 -14.08 -3.50 22.73
C GLY A 281 -14.81 -4.58 23.53
N MET A 282 -15.06 -4.32 24.81
CA MET A 282 -15.87 -5.20 25.67
C MET A 282 -17.29 -5.38 25.13
N THR A 283 -17.91 -6.54 25.36
CA THR A 283 -19.32 -6.75 25.02
C THR A 283 -20.25 -6.05 26.04
N ASP A 284 -21.49 -5.72 25.63
CA ASP A 284 -22.47 -4.95 26.43
C ASP A 284 -22.66 -5.47 27.88
N ASP A 285 -22.52 -6.79 28.05
CA ASP A 285 -22.61 -7.50 29.33
C ASP A 285 -21.63 -6.97 30.39
N PHE A 286 -20.51 -6.35 29.97
CA PHE A 286 -19.50 -5.76 30.86
C PHE A 286 -19.54 -4.23 30.90
N ARG A 287 -20.39 -3.58 30.10
CA ARG A 287 -20.47 -2.12 29.99
C ARG A 287 -21.37 -1.51 31.07
N MET A 288 -21.26 -0.19 31.26
CA MET A 288 -22.23 0.57 32.04
C MET A 288 -23.64 0.40 31.45
N LEU A 289 -24.67 0.38 32.28
CA LEU A 289 -26.06 0.28 31.82
C LEU A 289 -26.48 1.54 31.05
N HIS A 290 -27.33 1.37 30.04
CA HIS A 290 -27.89 2.50 29.28
C HIS A 290 -29.07 3.12 30.04
N ASP A 291 -29.18 4.45 29.99
CA ASP A 291 -30.39 5.16 30.44
C ASP A 291 -31.43 5.22 29.32
N ASN A 292 -32.70 4.99 29.68
CA ASN A 292 -33.81 4.88 28.72
C ASN A 292 -34.45 6.23 28.34
N VAL A 293 -33.96 7.35 28.88
CA VAL A 293 -34.49 8.71 28.66
C VAL A 293 -33.50 9.57 27.89
N SER A 294 -32.20 9.49 28.20
CA SER A 294 -31.14 10.13 27.41
C SER A 294 -29.83 9.36 27.53
N SER A 295 -29.13 9.14 26.41
CA SER A 295 -27.78 8.57 26.43
C SER A 295 -26.72 9.56 26.96
N SER A 296 -26.95 10.87 26.90
CA SER A 296 -25.93 11.88 27.29
C SER A 296 -25.86 12.16 28.80
N CYS A 297 -26.85 11.72 29.59
CA CYS A 297 -26.88 11.99 31.04
C CYS A 297 -25.71 11.39 31.83
N MET A 298 -25.01 10.39 31.27
CA MET A 298 -23.88 9.74 31.94
C MET A 298 -22.68 10.68 32.11
N TYR A 299 -22.47 11.61 31.18
CA TYR A 299 -21.38 12.59 31.24
C TYR A 299 -21.61 13.67 32.30
N SER A 300 -22.86 13.89 32.71
CA SER A 300 -23.24 14.75 33.85
C SER A 300 -23.49 13.97 35.14
N TYR A 301 -23.40 12.63 35.11
CA TYR A 301 -23.79 11.72 36.19
C TYR A 301 -25.23 11.95 36.69
N GLY A 302 -26.12 12.38 35.78
CA GLY A 302 -27.52 12.77 36.04
C GLY A 302 -28.58 11.77 35.58
N CYS A 303 -28.20 10.54 35.19
CA CYS A 303 -29.13 9.53 34.69
C CYS A 303 -30.11 9.03 35.75
N THR A 304 -31.34 8.78 35.30
CA THR A 304 -32.46 8.34 36.13
C THR A 304 -32.51 6.82 36.29
N THR A 305 -32.01 6.10 35.28
CA THR A 305 -31.93 4.64 35.25
C THR A 305 -30.89 4.15 36.23
N ILE A 306 -31.21 3.10 36.98
CA ILE A 306 -30.31 2.59 38.02
C ILE A 306 -29.08 1.95 37.37
N GLY A 307 -27.90 2.41 37.76
CA GLY A 307 -26.61 1.95 37.23
C GLY A 307 -26.07 2.69 36.01
N ALA A 308 -26.79 3.66 35.45
CA ALA A 308 -26.41 4.30 34.18
C ALA A 308 -25.40 5.47 34.29
N ASN A 309 -24.95 5.82 35.50
CA ASN A 309 -24.02 6.95 35.74
C ASN A 309 -22.55 6.53 35.85
N ASN A 310 -22.29 5.43 36.56
CA ASN A 310 -20.94 4.92 36.78
C ASN A 310 -20.97 3.39 36.75
N PRO A 311 -19.94 2.71 36.19
CA PRO A 311 -19.81 1.26 36.31
C PRO A 311 -19.79 0.80 37.76
N ASP A 312 -20.48 -0.31 38.06
CA ASP A 312 -20.59 -0.92 39.40
C ASP A 312 -21.08 0.01 40.53
N VAL A 313 -21.89 1.03 40.20
CA VAL A 313 -22.59 1.92 41.14
C VAL A 313 -24.08 2.02 40.74
N PRO A 314 -25.05 1.59 41.57
CA PRO A 314 -24.89 1.03 42.92
C PRO A 314 -24.24 -0.36 42.91
N THR A 315 -23.33 -0.61 43.85
CA THR A 315 -22.47 -1.80 43.84
C THR A 315 -23.25 -3.10 44.10
N ALA A 316 -24.23 -3.07 45.01
CA ALA A 316 -25.09 -4.23 45.26
C ALA A 316 -26.00 -4.56 44.06
N TYR A 317 -26.47 -3.53 43.33
CA TYR A 317 -27.37 -3.70 42.19
C TYR A 317 -26.67 -4.38 41.02
N TYR A 318 -25.47 -3.91 40.64
CA TYR A 318 -24.66 -4.56 39.61
C TYR A 318 -24.29 -6.01 39.98
N ALA A 319 -23.94 -6.26 41.25
CA ALA A 319 -23.62 -7.59 41.75
C ALA A 319 -24.82 -8.57 41.70
N GLU A 320 -26.05 -8.10 41.98
CA GLU A 320 -27.27 -8.91 41.84
C GLU A 320 -27.67 -9.13 40.38
N LEU A 321 -27.55 -8.10 39.54
CA LEU A 321 -27.96 -8.12 38.13
C LEU A 321 -27.11 -9.05 37.26
N ARG A 322 -25.78 -9.07 37.48
CA ARG A 322 -24.81 -9.77 36.61
C ARG A 322 -24.02 -10.88 37.30
N GLY A 323 -23.75 -10.76 38.60
CA GLY A 323 -22.87 -11.68 39.32
C GLY A 323 -21.38 -11.60 38.96
N HIS A 324 -20.97 -10.60 38.17
CA HIS A 324 -19.58 -10.28 37.86
C HIS A 324 -19.37 -8.75 37.81
N LYS A 325 -18.09 -8.34 37.78
CA LYS A 325 -17.68 -6.95 37.64
C LYS A 325 -18.00 -6.38 36.26
N SER A 326 -18.20 -5.07 36.21
CA SER A 326 -18.34 -4.28 34.99
C SER A 326 -17.09 -3.41 34.79
N TRP A 327 -16.79 -3.05 33.55
CA TRP A 327 -15.70 -2.16 33.16
C TRP A 327 -14.27 -2.66 33.46
N TYR A 328 -13.28 -1.94 32.94
CA TYR A 328 -11.86 -2.21 33.19
C TYR A 328 -11.51 -1.92 34.66
N GLN A 329 -10.51 -2.63 35.21
CA GLN A 329 -10.18 -2.63 36.64
C GLN A 329 -8.74 -2.16 36.88
N GLY A 330 -8.45 -1.59 38.04
CA GLY A 330 -7.08 -1.26 38.49
C GLY A 330 -6.44 -0.06 37.80
N MET A 331 -7.23 0.79 37.14
CA MET A 331 -6.74 2.06 36.58
C MET A 331 -6.32 3.02 37.68
N ARG A 332 -5.29 3.83 37.42
CA ARG A 332 -4.64 4.71 38.39
C ARG A 332 -4.80 6.17 38.01
N TYR A 333 -5.18 7.00 38.96
CA TYR A 333 -5.49 8.43 38.75
C TYR A 333 -4.76 9.29 39.79
N GLY A 334 -3.96 10.26 39.35
CA GLY A 334 -3.16 11.16 40.18
C GLY A 334 -3.56 12.63 39.99
N ALA A 335 -3.41 13.46 41.03
CA ALA A 335 -3.85 14.85 40.97
C ALA A 335 -2.94 15.70 40.08
N ASN A 336 -3.53 16.54 39.22
CA ASN A 336 -2.83 17.66 38.60
C ASN A 336 -2.61 18.76 39.65
N ASN A 337 -1.47 18.72 40.35
CA ASN A 337 -1.16 19.71 41.40
C ASN A 337 -0.70 21.07 40.87
N LEU A 338 -0.64 21.27 39.54
CA LEU A 338 -0.34 22.56 38.93
C LEU A 338 -1.55 23.51 38.97
N CYS A 339 -2.76 22.96 39.05
CA CYS A 339 -3.99 23.73 39.28
C CYS A 339 -4.10 24.32 40.69
N ALA A 340 -4.76 25.48 40.79
CA ALA A 340 -5.16 26.08 42.05
C ALA A 340 -6.07 25.17 42.89
N VAL A 341 -5.87 25.21 44.20
CA VAL A 341 -6.61 24.43 45.22
C VAL A 341 -8.03 24.96 45.40
N LYS A 342 -9.00 24.04 45.44
CA LYS A 342 -10.38 24.22 45.89
C LYS A 342 -10.58 23.36 47.14
N SER A 343 -10.94 23.99 48.26
CA SER A 343 -11.09 23.34 49.58
C SER A 343 -12.14 22.22 49.61
N GLU A 344 -13.16 22.38 48.79
CA GLU A 344 -14.32 21.53 48.60
C GLU A 344 -14.03 20.26 47.77
N GLU A 345 -12.87 20.20 47.11
CA GLU A 345 -12.39 19.01 46.37
C GLU A 345 -11.44 18.13 47.20
N VAL A 346 -11.11 18.53 48.44
CA VAL A 346 -10.18 17.81 49.32
C VAL A 346 -10.81 16.53 49.87
N GLN A 347 -10.24 15.39 49.49
CA GLN A 347 -10.63 14.06 49.96
C GLN A 347 -9.71 13.52 51.05
N SER A 348 -10.18 12.50 51.78
CA SER A 348 -9.35 11.68 52.66
C SER A 348 -9.49 10.20 52.32
N PHE A 349 -8.35 9.50 52.20
CA PHE A 349 -8.32 8.07 51.86
C PHE A 349 -9.20 7.24 52.79
N ALA A 350 -9.18 7.53 54.10
CA ALA A 350 -10.00 6.83 55.09
C ALA A 350 -11.51 6.89 54.78
N LYS A 351 -12.04 8.05 54.35
CA LYS A 351 -13.46 8.18 53.99
C LYS A 351 -13.77 7.41 52.69
N ILE A 352 -13.00 7.66 51.64
CA ILE A 352 -13.24 7.08 50.32
C ILE A 352 -13.09 5.56 50.34
N ASN A 353 -12.01 5.04 50.93
CA ASN A 353 -11.80 3.60 51.08
C ASN A 353 -12.93 2.94 51.90
N THR A 354 -13.41 3.56 52.98
CA THR A 354 -14.57 3.04 53.72
C THR A 354 -15.85 3.02 52.88
N SER A 355 -16.11 4.04 52.05
CA SER A 355 -17.27 4.04 51.15
C SER A 355 -17.17 2.93 50.10
N VAL A 356 -16.06 2.86 49.35
CA VAL A 356 -15.86 1.85 48.29
C VAL A 356 -15.88 0.42 48.85
N THR A 357 -15.25 0.16 50.01
CA THR A 357 -15.27 -1.18 50.65
C THR A 357 -16.60 -1.56 51.29
N THR A 358 -17.47 -0.60 51.60
CA THR A 358 -18.85 -0.86 52.04
C THR A 358 -19.76 -1.15 50.85
N GLY A 359 -19.42 -0.64 49.66
CA GLY A 359 -20.24 -0.65 48.46
C GLY A 359 -21.14 0.58 48.42
N ILE A 360 -21.20 1.25 47.27
CA ILE A 360 -21.97 2.47 47.09
C ILE A 360 -23.43 2.12 46.79
N THR A 361 -24.36 2.84 47.43
CA THR A 361 -25.80 2.56 47.39
C THR A 361 -26.57 3.56 46.52
N GLU A 362 -25.98 4.72 46.33
CA GLU A 362 -26.43 5.87 45.57
C GLU A 362 -26.28 5.60 44.06
N ASN A 363 -27.13 6.23 43.23
CA ASN A 363 -27.16 5.94 41.78
C ASN A 363 -26.03 6.62 40.97
N ALA A 364 -25.22 7.48 41.59
CA ALA A 364 -24.21 8.28 40.91
C ALA A 364 -23.05 8.58 41.86
N CYS A 365 -21.84 8.70 41.31
CA CYS A 365 -20.68 9.13 42.07
C CYS A 365 -20.76 10.60 42.51
N THR A 366 -20.22 10.88 43.69
CA THR A 366 -19.92 12.23 44.16
C THR A 366 -18.52 12.28 44.74
N ALA A 367 -17.94 13.47 44.87
CA ALA A 367 -16.63 13.67 45.50
C ALA A 367 -16.58 13.28 47.00
N GLU A 368 -17.72 13.01 47.63
CA GLU A 368 -17.80 12.51 49.01
C GLU A 368 -17.87 10.97 49.11
N LEU A 369 -18.35 10.30 48.07
CA LEU A 369 -18.64 8.85 48.06
C LEU A 369 -17.62 8.05 47.24
N CYS A 370 -17.19 8.58 46.09
CA CYS A 370 -16.28 7.90 45.17
C CYS A 370 -14.85 8.45 45.26
N PRO A 371 -13.86 7.70 44.73
CA PRO A 371 -12.57 8.26 44.34
C PRO A 371 -12.77 9.52 43.48
N ALA A 372 -11.84 10.48 43.55
CA ALA A 372 -11.96 11.75 42.84
C ALA A 372 -12.02 11.59 41.30
N SER A 373 -11.61 10.41 40.79
CA SER A 373 -11.77 10.01 39.38
C SER A 373 -13.18 9.57 38.99
N PHE A 374 -14.09 9.36 39.95
CA PHE A 374 -15.43 8.80 39.78
C PHE A 374 -15.43 7.36 39.20
N ASP A 375 -14.29 6.68 39.28
CA ASP A 375 -14.14 5.24 39.05
C ASP A 375 -14.02 4.52 40.40
N VAL A 376 -14.94 3.58 40.67
CA VAL A 376 -14.93 2.75 41.89
C VAL A 376 -14.09 1.47 41.75
N ASN A 377 -13.62 1.18 40.53
CA ASN A 377 -12.76 0.04 40.19
C ASN A 377 -11.28 0.46 40.05
N ALA A 378 -10.97 1.73 40.35
CA ALA A 378 -9.63 2.29 40.37
C ALA A 378 -8.75 1.67 41.48
N ASP A 379 -7.44 1.70 41.26
CA ASP A 379 -6.46 1.43 42.32
C ASP A 379 -6.46 2.59 43.33
N LEU A 380 -6.52 2.26 44.63
CA LEU A 380 -6.46 3.20 45.77
C LEU A 380 -5.22 2.95 46.65
N GLY A 381 -4.26 2.16 46.17
CA GLY A 381 -2.96 1.94 46.79
C GLY A 381 -2.10 3.20 46.84
N PHE A 382 -0.91 3.07 47.43
CA PHE A 382 0.06 4.16 47.43
C PHE A 382 0.57 4.45 46.01
N MET A 383 0.75 5.74 45.72
CA MET A 383 1.34 6.21 44.48
C MET A 383 2.84 5.94 44.51
N ASP A 384 3.28 5.01 43.65
CA ASP A 384 4.64 4.47 43.59
C ASP A 384 5.17 4.07 44.99
N ASN A 385 6.36 4.51 45.40
CA ASN A 385 6.89 4.30 46.77
C ASN A 385 6.60 5.51 47.70
N GLY A 386 5.57 6.30 47.39
CA GLY A 386 5.22 7.55 48.07
C GLY A 386 4.26 7.42 49.26
N THR A 387 3.72 8.56 49.71
CA THR A 387 2.74 8.65 50.79
C THR A 387 1.37 9.17 50.34
N GLN A 388 1.22 9.54 49.06
CA GLN A 388 -0.07 9.84 48.44
C GLN A 388 -0.75 8.55 47.98
N HIS A 389 -2.07 8.59 47.80
CA HIS A 389 -2.84 7.46 47.26
C HIS A 389 -3.30 7.78 45.84
N TRP A 390 -3.33 6.75 44.98
CA TRP A 390 -4.08 6.83 43.72
C TRP A 390 -5.59 7.06 44.01
N GLY A 391 -6.27 7.75 43.11
CA GLY A 391 -7.72 8.01 43.16
C GLY A 391 -8.20 8.98 44.26
N VAL A 392 -7.33 9.51 45.12
CA VAL A 392 -7.72 10.37 46.25
C VAL A 392 -7.13 11.78 46.11
N ASN A 393 -8.00 12.79 45.96
CA ASN A 393 -7.57 14.18 45.85
C ASN A 393 -7.21 14.80 47.22
N THR A 394 -6.07 14.44 47.81
CA THR A 394 -5.65 14.95 49.13
C THR A 394 -5.35 16.46 49.16
N ASN A 395 -5.12 17.06 48.00
CA ASN A 395 -4.67 18.45 47.88
C ASN A 395 -5.78 19.42 47.41
N GLY A 396 -6.90 18.91 46.89
CA GLY A 396 -8.00 19.73 46.35
C GLY A 396 -7.64 20.44 45.03
N THR A 397 -6.67 19.95 44.27
CA THR A 397 -6.31 20.50 42.95
C THR A 397 -7.14 19.85 41.84
N CYS A 398 -6.91 20.19 40.56
CA CYS A 398 -7.57 19.48 39.46
C CYS A 398 -7.28 17.97 39.54
N PHE A 399 -8.30 17.15 39.32
CA PHE A 399 -8.18 15.69 39.38
C PHE A 399 -8.74 15.06 38.08
N PRO A 400 -8.03 14.10 37.48
CA PRO A 400 -8.50 13.34 36.32
C PRO A 400 -9.74 12.52 36.64
N ARG A 401 -10.80 12.63 35.83
CA ARG A 401 -12.00 11.79 35.91
C ARG A 401 -11.99 10.73 34.83
N MET A 402 -12.53 9.56 35.13
CA MET A 402 -12.77 8.51 34.15
C MET A 402 -13.78 9.03 33.11
N ASN A 403 -13.42 8.91 31.84
CA ASN A 403 -14.34 9.10 30.74
C ASN A 403 -15.06 7.76 30.50
N SER A 404 -16.37 7.70 30.80
CA SER A 404 -17.18 6.48 30.80
C SER A 404 -17.54 5.99 29.38
N TYR A 405 -16.54 5.77 28.54
CA TYR A 405 -16.69 5.51 27.11
C TYR A 405 -17.54 4.26 26.82
N THR A 406 -18.73 4.44 26.25
CA THR A 406 -19.68 3.34 26.01
C THR A 406 -19.28 2.38 24.89
N GLY A 407 -18.22 2.68 24.14
CA GLY A 407 -17.70 1.85 23.05
C GLY A 407 -18.41 2.11 21.73
N ALA A 408 -17.71 2.69 20.76
CA ALA A 408 -18.27 2.90 19.43
C ALA A 408 -18.16 1.63 18.55
N TYR A 409 -19.15 1.42 17.68
CA TYR A 409 -19.12 0.39 16.65
C TYR A 409 -18.64 0.98 15.32
N LEU A 410 -17.61 0.35 14.74
CA LEU A 410 -17.05 0.67 13.44
C LEU A 410 -17.62 -0.33 12.42
N CYS A 411 -18.24 0.21 11.37
CA CYS A 411 -18.95 -0.56 10.35
C CYS A 411 -18.58 -0.10 8.94
N ASP A 412 -18.80 -0.95 7.93
CA ASP A 412 -18.82 -0.50 6.54
C ASP A 412 -20.09 0.30 6.20
N ALA A 413 -20.01 1.13 5.17
CA ALA A 413 -21.13 1.93 4.71
C ALA A 413 -22.28 1.06 4.17
N GLY A 414 -23.48 1.21 4.71
CA GLY A 414 -24.63 0.40 4.35
C GLY A 414 -24.80 -0.91 5.13
N ASN A 415 -24.03 -1.10 6.20
CA ASN A 415 -24.34 -2.09 7.23
C ASN A 415 -25.63 -1.67 7.98
N ASP A 416 -26.65 -2.54 7.99
CA ASP A 416 -27.96 -2.29 8.59
C ASP A 416 -28.11 -2.84 10.03
N ALA A 417 -27.02 -3.33 10.63
CA ALA A 417 -27.02 -3.79 12.01
C ALA A 417 -27.34 -2.65 13.00
N VAL A 418 -28.25 -2.90 13.93
CA VAL A 418 -28.82 -1.93 14.90
C VAL A 418 -27.77 -1.18 15.74
N LYS A 419 -26.54 -1.67 15.83
CA LYS A 419 -25.43 -1.04 16.58
C LYS A 419 -24.54 -0.13 15.72
N CYS A 420 -24.60 -0.25 14.40
CA CYS A 420 -24.03 0.74 13.51
C CYS A 420 -24.90 2.01 13.59
N THR A 421 -24.27 3.19 13.55
CA THR A 421 -24.99 4.43 13.24
C THR A 421 -25.74 4.23 11.92
N GLN A 422 -26.96 4.78 11.78
CA GLN A 422 -27.80 4.61 10.58
C GLN A 422 -27.17 5.25 9.33
N SER A 423 -26.19 4.56 8.74
CA SER A 423 -25.59 4.94 7.47
C SER A 423 -26.53 4.59 6.33
N GLY A 424 -26.79 5.55 5.44
CA GLY A 424 -27.49 5.27 4.21
C GLY A 424 -26.54 4.55 3.26
N GLY A 425 -26.78 3.28 2.96
CA GLY A 425 -25.92 2.55 2.03
C GLY A 425 -26.50 1.19 1.63
N SER A 426 -25.77 0.48 0.77
CA SER A 426 -26.10 -0.90 0.42
C SER A 426 -24.86 -1.62 -0.11
N THR A 427 -24.15 -2.29 0.79
CA THR A 427 -23.13 -3.29 0.45
C THR A 427 -23.77 -4.68 0.34
N SER A 428 -23.05 -5.65 -0.21
CA SER A 428 -23.49 -7.04 -0.17
C SER A 428 -23.05 -7.69 1.14
N ALA A 429 -23.91 -8.53 1.73
CA ALA A 429 -23.70 -9.14 3.06
C ALA A 429 -22.49 -10.11 3.18
N ALA A 430 -21.61 -10.16 2.18
CA ALA A 430 -20.34 -10.89 2.18
C ALA A 430 -19.10 -9.97 2.24
N SER A 431 -19.27 -8.64 2.17
CA SER A 431 -18.19 -7.65 2.35
C SER A 431 -18.35 -6.79 3.60
N SER A 432 -19.45 -6.95 4.33
CA SER A 432 -19.79 -6.11 5.48
C SER A 432 -19.01 -6.50 6.74
N PHE A 433 -18.67 -5.51 7.57
CA PHE A 433 -18.00 -5.69 8.85
C PHE A 433 -18.66 -4.84 9.94
N MET A 434 -18.57 -5.30 11.19
CA MET A 434 -18.98 -4.55 12.38
C MET A 434 -18.14 -5.01 13.58
N TYR A 435 -17.37 -4.12 14.17
CA TYR A 435 -16.65 -4.38 15.42
C TYR A 435 -16.72 -3.20 16.37
N GLN A 436 -16.73 -3.48 17.68
CA GLN A 436 -16.66 -2.44 18.70
C GLN A 436 -15.19 -2.11 19.02
N MET A 437 -14.94 -0.86 19.39
CA MET A 437 -13.69 -0.41 20.01
C MET A 437 -13.95 0.16 21.42
N ASP A 438 -12.91 0.22 22.25
CA ASP A 438 -12.90 0.98 23.50
C ASP A 438 -11.82 2.08 23.45
N ALA A 439 -12.07 3.18 24.15
CA ALA A 439 -11.08 4.21 24.47
C ALA A 439 -10.92 4.29 26.00
N LEU A 440 -9.81 3.76 26.51
CA LEU A 440 -9.46 3.85 27.92
C LEU A 440 -8.90 5.23 28.19
N SER A 441 -9.72 6.12 28.75
CA SER A 441 -9.44 7.55 28.79
C SER A 441 -9.78 8.20 30.12
N SER A 442 -9.00 9.23 30.46
CA SER A 442 -9.28 10.10 31.59
C SER A 442 -9.19 11.57 31.19
N ASN A 443 -10.27 12.30 31.46
CA ASN A 443 -10.36 13.74 31.21
C ASN A 443 -9.91 14.50 32.45
N TRP A 444 -8.87 15.32 32.34
CA TRP A 444 -8.26 16.02 33.47
C TRP A 444 -8.26 17.53 33.30
N GLY A 445 -8.65 18.24 34.37
CA GLY A 445 -8.78 19.70 34.38
C GLY A 445 -7.43 20.39 34.16
N ILE A 446 -7.42 21.36 33.25
CA ILE A 446 -6.21 22.06 32.82
C ILE A 446 -5.96 23.35 33.63
N HIS A 447 -4.70 23.76 33.66
CA HIS A 447 -4.24 24.99 34.31
C HIS A 447 -3.72 25.97 33.25
N MET A 448 -3.89 27.27 33.48
CA MET A 448 -3.72 28.32 32.48
C MET A 448 -2.33 28.40 31.86
N ALA A 449 -1.29 27.91 32.53
CA ALA A 449 0.06 27.78 31.96
C ALA A 449 0.04 27.13 30.57
N ALA A 450 -0.78 26.09 30.36
CA ALA A 450 -0.86 25.39 29.08
C ALA A 450 -1.22 26.28 27.88
N TYR A 451 -1.89 27.42 28.11
CA TYR A 451 -2.27 28.38 27.06
C TYR A 451 -1.39 29.65 27.05
N ILE A 452 -0.67 29.97 28.14
CA ILE A 452 0.09 31.23 28.31
C ILE A 452 1.60 31.04 28.55
N ASP A 453 2.08 29.80 28.49
CA ASP A 453 3.43 29.36 28.84
C ASP A 453 3.72 28.01 28.17
N TRP A 454 4.95 27.54 28.29
CA TRP A 454 5.32 26.19 27.89
C TRP A 454 5.03 25.17 29.00
N VAL A 455 4.41 24.05 28.65
CA VAL A 455 4.16 22.92 29.55
C VAL A 455 4.71 21.63 28.95
N THR A 456 5.28 20.78 29.80
CA THR A 456 5.87 19.49 29.47
C THR A 456 4.86 18.37 29.68
N TYR A 457 4.51 17.67 28.62
CA TYR A 457 3.63 16.50 28.60
C TYR A 457 4.44 15.25 28.28
N SER A 458 4.10 14.11 28.87
CA SER A 458 4.84 12.87 28.64
C SER A 458 4.00 11.61 28.81
N ALA A 459 4.35 10.58 28.06
CA ALA A 459 3.78 9.25 28.16
C ALA A 459 4.90 8.21 28.29
N GLU A 460 4.93 7.50 29.41
CA GLU A 460 5.81 6.37 29.69
C GLU A 460 5.06 5.07 29.40
N TRP A 461 5.49 4.32 28.39
CA TRP A 461 4.87 3.09 27.92
C TRP A 461 5.85 1.92 27.98
N VAL A 462 5.41 0.81 28.57
CA VAL A 462 6.14 -0.46 28.65
C VAL A 462 5.24 -1.58 28.12
N THR A 463 5.81 -2.46 27.29
CA THR A 463 5.14 -3.55 26.57
C THR A 463 4.99 -4.84 27.41
N GLY A 464 4.25 -5.83 26.89
CA GLY A 464 4.09 -7.15 27.51
C GLY A 464 3.12 -7.23 28.70
N ASP A 465 2.94 -8.45 29.23
CA ASP A 465 1.95 -8.79 30.27
C ASP A 465 2.12 -8.01 31.60
N SER A 466 3.34 -7.56 31.89
CA SER A 466 3.68 -6.74 33.06
C SER A 466 3.90 -5.26 32.72
N GLY A 467 3.50 -4.86 31.51
CA GLY A 467 3.60 -3.49 31.00
C GLY A 467 2.60 -2.53 31.64
N TYR A 468 2.68 -1.29 31.19
CA TYR A 468 1.77 -0.20 31.57
C TYR A 468 1.91 0.95 30.58
N ILE A 469 0.95 1.87 30.58
CA ILE A 469 1.15 3.22 30.07
C ILE A 469 0.78 4.23 31.16
N ARG A 470 1.59 5.28 31.30
CA ARG A 470 1.50 6.31 32.35
C ARG A 470 1.70 7.69 31.74
N TRP A 471 0.76 8.59 32.00
CA TRP A 471 0.81 9.98 31.56
C TRP A 471 1.26 10.88 32.71
N GLU A 472 2.18 11.79 32.43
CA GLU A 472 2.66 12.80 33.38
C GLU A 472 2.68 14.20 32.77
N VAL A 473 2.38 15.22 33.58
CA VAL A 473 2.55 16.64 33.25
C VAL A 473 3.55 17.27 34.23
N GLU A 474 4.59 17.95 33.71
CA GLU A 474 5.73 18.43 34.52
C GLU A 474 6.32 17.34 35.45
N GLY A 475 6.37 16.10 34.99
CA GLY A 475 6.85 14.94 35.77
C GLY A 475 5.95 14.53 36.94
N GLN A 476 4.66 14.91 36.93
CA GLN A 476 3.66 14.49 37.91
C GLN A 476 2.65 13.53 37.28
N PRO A 477 2.42 12.33 37.83
CA PRO A 477 1.50 11.35 37.24
C PRO A 477 0.05 11.80 37.31
N LEU A 478 -0.63 11.70 36.18
CA LEU A 478 -2.05 11.99 35.99
C LEU A 478 -2.87 10.71 35.86
N TYR A 479 -2.47 9.82 34.96
CA TYR A 479 -3.22 8.62 34.62
C TYR A 479 -2.25 7.47 34.38
N GLU A 480 -2.59 6.25 34.78
CA GLU A 480 -1.81 5.05 34.49
C GLU A 480 -2.74 3.85 34.26
N ILE A 481 -2.58 3.17 33.13
CA ILE A 481 -3.26 1.91 32.78
C ILE A 481 -2.22 0.80 32.87
N THR A 482 -2.52 -0.23 33.67
CA THR A 482 -1.67 -1.43 33.74
C THR A 482 -2.00 -2.40 32.62
N ALA A 483 -1.04 -3.21 32.17
CA ALA A 483 -1.34 -4.28 31.20
C ALA A 483 -2.39 -5.26 31.75
N GLU A 484 -2.37 -5.58 33.05
CA GLU A 484 -3.38 -6.44 33.70
C GLU A 484 -4.82 -5.92 33.49
N SER A 485 -5.03 -4.60 33.46
CA SER A 485 -6.33 -4.01 33.21
C SER A 485 -6.98 -4.52 31.90
N ILE A 486 -6.18 -4.81 30.86
CA ILE A 486 -6.66 -5.21 29.53
C ILE A 486 -6.32 -6.65 29.11
N THR A 487 -5.30 -7.27 29.70
CA THR A 487 -5.01 -8.71 29.54
C THR A 487 -5.89 -9.56 30.47
N ASN A 488 -6.34 -8.99 31.59
CA ASN A 488 -7.21 -9.64 32.58
C ASN A 488 -8.53 -8.87 32.88
N PRO A 489 -9.30 -8.48 31.84
CA PRO A 489 -10.58 -7.78 32.04
C PRO A 489 -11.62 -8.73 32.69
N PRO A 490 -12.67 -8.20 33.35
CA PRO A 490 -13.70 -9.01 33.99
C PRO A 490 -14.34 -10.02 33.05
N GLN A 491 -14.69 -11.20 33.59
CA GLN A 491 -15.27 -12.31 32.84
C GLN A 491 -16.56 -12.78 33.51
N ASN A 492 -17.56 -13.08 32.68
CA ASN A 492 -18.74 -13.84 33.09
C ASN A 492 -18.41 -15.35 33.10
N ALA A 493 -19.39 -16.18 33.45
CA ALA A 493 -19.19 -17.64 33.53
C ALA A 493 -18.87 -18.33 32.19
N ALA A 494 -19.04 -17.65 31.06
CA ALA A 494 -18.74 -18.13 29.71
C ALA A 494 -17.45 -17.53 29.11
N GLN A 495 -16.80 -16.60 29.83
CA GLN A 495 -15.57 -15.91 29.42
C GLN A 495 -15.69 -15.13 28.08
N THR A 496 -16.80 -14.41 27.89
CA THR A 496 -17.10 -13.69 26.64
C THR A 496 -16.57 -12.24 26.57
N ASN A 497 -15.61 -11.86 27.41
CA ASN A 497 -14.95 -10.55 27.32
C ASN A 497 -13.57 -10.71 26.65
N PRO A 498 -13.32 -10.12 25.45
CA PRO A 498 -12.07 -10.33 24.73
C PRO A 498 -10.85 -9.82 25.50
N ARG A 499 -9.90 -10.73 25.76
CA ARG A 499 -8.60 -10.43 26.36
C ARG A 499 -7.71 -9.76 25.31
N LYS A 500 -7.18 -8.60 25.64
CA LYS A 500 -6.26 -7.85 24.77
C LYS A 500 -4.83 -8.19 25.14
N ILE A 501 -3.88 -7.88 24.27
CA ILE A 501 -2.49 -7.70 24.67
C ILE A 501 -2.26 -6.25 25.11
N MET A 502 -1.16 -5.99 25.82
CA MET A 502 -0.62 -4.63 25.90
C MET A 502 -0.30 -4.14 24.48
N ILE A 503 -0.32 -2.82 24.23
CA ILE A 503 0.12 -2.31 22.93
C ILE A 503 1.60 -2.67 22.72
N GLU A 504 1.88 -3.34 21.60
CA GLU A 504 3.21 -3.80 21.18
C GLU A 504 3.56 -3.42 19.72
N GLU A 505 2.64 -2.78 19.00
CA GLU A 505 2.88 -2.30 17.63
C GLU A 505 3.94 -1.19 17.59
N PRO A 506 4.75 -1.07 16.52
CA PRO A 506 5.61 0.10 16.33
C PRO A 506 4.76 1.34 16.04
N MET A 507 4.87 2.38 16.86
CA MET A 507 4.04 3.58 16.76
C MET A 507 4.83 4.82 16.32
N TYR A 508 4.21 5.68 15.51
CA TYR A 508 4.74 6.97 15.07
C TYR A 508 3.92 8.13 15.65
N PHE A 509 4.48 9.34 15.65
CA PHE A 509 3.85 10.55 16.20
C PHE A 509 2.99 11.30 15.18
N ILE A 510 1.95 11.97 15.70
CA ILE A 510 1.11 12.90 14.96
C ILE A 510 0.90 14.17 15.81
N PHE A 511 0.99 15.33 15.15
CA PHE A 511 0.58 16.62 15.70
C PHE A 511 -0.53 17.19 14.81
N ASN A 512 -1.65 17.63 15.39
CA ASN A 512 -2.71 18.35 14.67
C ASN A 512 -3.44 19.35 15.58
N VAL A 513 -4.20 20.25 14.97
CA VAL A 513 -5.23 21.04 15.66
C VAL A 513 -6.52 20.89 14.85
N ALA A 514 -7.55 20.32 15.48
CA ALA A 514 -8.81 19.96 14.84
C ALA A 514 -10.00 20.78 15.37
N LEU A 515 -11.12 20.81 14.65
CA LEU A 515 -12.33 21.57 15.01
C LEU A 515 -13.61 20.82 14.61
N SER A 516 -14.33 20.23 15.57
CA SER A 516 -15.62 19.57 15.28
C SER A 516 -16.83 20.46 15.57
N SER A 517 -17.92 20.24 14.82
CA SER A 517 -19.27 20.71 15.20
C SER A 517 -19.84 20.01 16.45
N THR A 518 -19.35 18.81 16.74
CA THR A 518 -19.92 17.90 17.75
C THR A 518 -19.18 17.94 19.09
N TRP A 519 -17.88 18.24 19.13
CA TRP A 519 -17.11 18.20 20.38
C TRP A 519 -17.53 19.24 21.43
N GLY A 520 -17.10 19.02 22.68
CA GLY A 520 -17.40 19.91 23.82
C GLY A 520 -16.65 21.24 23.75
N SER A 521 -15.39 21.20 23.33
CA SER A 521 -14.68 22.37 22.81
C SER A 521 -14.90 22.46 21.31
N LYS A 522 -15.34 23.63 20.83
CA LYS A 522 -15.61 23.92 19.42
C LYS A 522 -15.68 25.42 19.16
N PRO A 523 -15.52 25.87 17.90
CA PRO A 523 -15.63 27.28 17.58
C PRO A 523 -17.07 27.82 17.66
N PRO A 524 -17.25 29.14 17.77
CA PRO A 524 -18.56 29.76 17.64
C PRO A 524 -19.28 29.37 16.33
N ASN A 525 -20.59 29.17 16.40
CA ASN A 525 -21.47 28.81 15.27
C ASN A 525 -21.11 27.51 14.51
N ALA A 526 -20.25 26.67 15.09
CA ALA A 526 -19.76 25.41 14.53
C ALA A 526 -20.87 24.52 13.91
N GLY A 527 -20.70 24.13 12.65
CA GLY A 527 -21.65 23.32 11.89
C GLY A 527 -22.90 24.06 11.36
N VAL A 528 -23.06 25.35 11.68
CA VAL A 528 -24.20 26.19 11.24
C VAL A 528 -23.75 27.29 10.28
N SER A 529 -22.60 27.90 10.54
CA SER A 529 -21.96 28.92 9.69
C SER A 529 -20.47 29.07 10.04
N GLY A 530 -19.75 29.94 9.32
CA GLY A 530 -18.45 30.41 9.77
C GLY A 530 -18.51 31.15 11.12
N CYS A 531 -17.33 31.29 11.75
CA CYS A 531 -17.15 31.72 13.14
C CYS A 531 -18.04 32.90 13.57
N TYR A 532 -18.03 34.00 12.80
CA TYR A 532 -18.72 35.24 13.16
C TYR A 532 -20.26 35.16 13.13
N GLY A 533 -20.85 34.14 12.51
CA GLY A 533 -22.31 34.00 12.38
C GLY A 533 -22.96 35.21 11.72
N ASP A 534 -23.83 35.90 12.45
CA ASP A 534 -24.51 37.12 11.97
C ASP A 534 -23.79 38.44 12.35
N GLY A 535 -22.62 38.33 12.99
CA GLY A 535 -21.75 39.42 13.43
C GLY A 535 -22.26 40.27 14.59
N LYS A 536 -23.39 39.94 15.24
CA LYS A 536 -24.01 40.79 16.28
C LYS A 536 -23.56 40.48 17.70
N ASP A 537 -23.05 39.28 17.98
CA ASP A 537 -22.58 38.94 19.33
C ASP A 537 -21.11 39.36 19.55
N ASN A 538 -20.91 40.27 20.50
CA ASN A 538 -19.58 40.82 20.80
C ASN A 538 -18.61 39.78 21.38
N LYS A 539 -19.10 38.74 22.08
CA LYS A 539 -18.22 37.68 22.62
C LYS A 539 -17.73 36.77 21.49
N THR A 540 -18.65 36.32 20.63
CA THR A 540 -18.35 35.58 19.40
C THR A 540 -17.33 36.33 18.56
N ASN A 541 -17.58 37.61 18.25
CA ASN A 541 -16.65 38.44 17.50
C ASN A 541 -15.27 38.49 18.18
N ALA A 542 -15.19 38.70 19.50
CA ALA A 542 -13.92 38.76 20.23
C ALA A 542 -13.17 37.41 20.36
N ILE A 543 -13.84 36.28 20.09
CA ILE A 543 -13.24 34.94 19.95
C ILE A 543 -12.75 34.72 18.51
N CYS A 544 -13.55 35.13 17.52
CA CYS A 544 -13.21 35.01 16.10
C CYS A 544 -12.08 35.97 15.69
N ASP A 545 -12.03 37.18 16.27
CA ASP A 545 -10.95 38.19 16.17
C ASP A 545 -9.59 37.69 16.72
N ALA A 546 -9.55 36.51 17.35
CA ALA A 546 -8.35 35.89 17.91
C ALA A 546 -7.81 34.71 17.08
N PHE A 547 -8.41 34.42 15.92
CA PHE A 547 -7.74 33.64 14.87
C PHE A 547 -6.81 34.58 14.04
N PRO A 548 -5.69 34.07 13.47
CA PRO A 548 -5.19 32.72 13.58
C PRO A 548 -4.66 32.35 14.98
N MET A 549 -4.84 31.10 15.38
CA MET A 549 -4.31 30.53 16.63
C MET A 549 -3.19 29.54 16.32
N LYS A 550 -2.11 29.57 17.10
CA LYS A 550 -0.99 28.61 16.98
C LYS A 550 -0.95 27.66 18.17
N MET A 551 -0.90 26.35 17.91
CA MET A 551 -0.24 25.39 18.80
C MET A 551 1.26 25.50 18.55
N LYS A 552 2.07 25.54 19.61
CA LYS A 552 3.54 25.56 19.50
C LYS A 552 4.16 24.33 20.16
N ILE A 553 5.25 23.80 19.60
CA ILE A 553 6.06 22.73 20.18
C ILE A 553 7.54 23.17 20.17
N ASP A 554 8.17 23.13 21.33
CA ASP A 554 9.55 23.55 21.60
C ASP A 554 10.53 22.37 21.42
N TYR A 555 10.20 21.18 21.92
CA TYR A 555 10.88 19.94 21.54
C TYR A 555 9.97 18.72 21.66
N ILE A 556 10.37 17.64 20.96
CA ILE A 556 9.97 16.25 21.26
C ILE A 556 11.23 15.40 21.46
N ARG A 557 11.23 14.54 22.50
CA ARG A 557 12.34 13.63 22.82
C ARG A 557 11.82 12.25 23.22
N VAL A 558 12.48 11.19 22.74
CA VAL A 558 12.11 9.79 22.99
C VAL A 558 13.26 9.04 23.64
N TYR A 559 12.98 8.34 24.73
CA TYR A 559 13.96 7.59 25.53
C TYR A 559 13.56 6.13 25.68
N GLN A 560 14.52 5.21 25.54
CA GLN A 560 14.27 3.76 25.61
C GLN A 560 15.37 3.00 26.35
N ASP A 561 15.01 1.83 26.89
CA ASP A 561 15.98 0.76 27.18
C ASP A 561 16.21 -0.06 25.91
N THR A 562 17.26 0.27 25.16
CA THR A 562 17.61 -0.41 23.90
C THR A 562 18.05 -1.88 24.05
N SER A 563 18.00 -2.45 25.27
CA SER A 563 18.17 -3.89 25.50
C SER A 563 16.85 -4.66 25.59
N THR A 564 15.71 -3.98 25.77
CA THR A 564 14.37 -4.58 25.91
C THR A 564 13.31 -3.96 24.98
N MET A 565 13.51 -2.73 24.53
CA MET A 565 12.66 -1.94 23.62
C MET A 565 13.33 -1.80 22.25
N ALA A 566 12.56 -1.40 21.23
CA ALA A 566 13.05 -1.21 19.86
C ALA A 566 12.57 0.11 19.23
N TYR A 567 13.33 0.61 18.25
CA TYR A 567 12.92 1.69 17.36
C TYR A 567 13.19 1.32 15.89
N GLY A 568 12.52 2.05 14.99
CA GLY A 568 12.33 1.67 13.59
C GLY A 568 10.96 1.03 13.37
N CYS A 569 10.40 1.25 12.18
CA CYS A 569 9.01 0.89 11.86
C CYS A 569 8.81 -0.59 11.45
N ASP A 570 9.89 -1.36 11.27
CA ASP A 570 9.84 -2.77 10.85
C ASP A 570 10.55 -3.72 11.85
N PRO A 571 10.12 -3.77 13.13
CA PRO A 571 10.71 -4.64 14.13
C PRO A 571 10.34 -6.11 13.86
N ALA A 572 11.28 -7.04 14.05
CA ALA A 572 11.05 -8.46 13.76
C ALA A 572 9.94 -9.12 14.59
N THR A 573 9.54 -8.54 15.72
CA THR A 573 8.38 -8.99 16.53
C THR A 573 7.05 -8.57 15.93
N HIS A 574 7.00 -7.42 15.24
CA HIS A 574 5.81 -6.77 14.72
C HIS A 574 6.12 -6.13 13.35
N PRO A 575 6.48 -6.91 12.32
CA PRO A 575 6.87 -6.38 11.01
C PRO A 575 5.74 -5.58 10.36
N THR A 576 6.08 -4.54 9.60
CA THR A 576 5.10 -3.71 8.87
C THR A 576 5.52 -3.40 7.44
N LYS A 577 6.83 -3.40 7.15
CA LYS A 577 7.36 -2.81 5.90
C LYS A 577 6.80 -3.48 4.67
N LYS A 578 6.89 -4.81 4.57
CA LYS A 578 6.39 -5.52 3.38
C LYS A 578 4.87 -5.45 3.25
N TRP A 579 4.13 -5.35 4.35
CA TRP A 579 2.67 -5.13 4.31
C TRP A 579 2.31 -3.77 3.72
N ILE A 580 3.04 -2.71 4.08
CA ILE A 580 2.88 -1.37 3.54
C ILE A 580 3.35 -1.30 2.08
N GLU A 581 4.49 -1.93 1.74
CA GLU A 581 5.00 -2.02 0.37
C GLU A 581 4.01 -2.74 -0.58
N ASP A 582 3.35 -3.81 -0.11
CA ASP A 582 2.39 -4.61 -0.88
C ASP A 582 0.98 -3.99 -1.00
N HIS A 583 0.70 -2.89 -0.29
CA HIS A 583 -0.61 -2.22 -0.23
C HIS A 583 -0.50 -0.69 -0.27
N ILE A 584 0.56 -0.13 -0.87
CA ILE A 584 0.91 1.29 -0.75
C ILE A 584 -0.21 2.25 -1.21
N GLU A 585 -1.08 1.80 -2.12
CA GLU A 585 -2.27 2.53 -2.59
C GLU A 585 -3.33 2.80 -1.50
N LEU A 586 -3.23 2.16 -0.34
CA LEU A 586 -4.10 2.39 0.81
C LEU A 586 -3.56 3.45 1.77
N TYR A 587 -2.32 3.89 1.57
CA TYR A 587 -1.58 4.80 2.44
C TYR A 587 -1.25 6.16 1.78
N GLN A 588 -1.66 6.39 0.53
CA GLN A 588 -1.39 7.63 -0.20
C GLN A 588 -2.50 7.97 -1.21
N ASP A 589 -2.49 9.22 -1.66
CA ASP A 589 -3.26 9.74 -2.80
C ASP A 589 -2.40 10.77 -3.56
N ASP A 590 -2.94 11.35 -4.64
CA ASP A 590 -2.20 12.23 -5.56
C ASP A 590 -1.62 13.48 -4.86
N ASP A 591 -2.26 13.97 -3.80
CA ASP A 591 -1.81 15.12 -3.01
C ASP A 591 -0.85 14.72 -1.86
N ASN A 592 -0.90 13.47 -1.38
CA ASN A 592 -0.21 13.01 -0.16
C ASN A 592 0.72 11.81 -0.38
N MET A 593 1.38 11.77 -1.53
CA MET A 593 2.32 10.74 -1.97
C MET A 593 3.39 10.38 -0.92
N VAL A 594 3.71 9.09 -0.81
CA VAL A 594 4.79 8.60 0.06
C VAL A 594 6.13 8.73 -0.66
N ILE A 595 7.05 9.49 -0.07
CA ILE A 595 8.37 9.81 -0.64
C ILE A 595 9.46 9.42 0.37
N ASP A 596 10.35 8.51 -0.05
CA ASP A 596 11.54 8.11 0.71
C ASP A 596 12.52 9.28 0.86
N VAL A 597 12.92 9.61 2.09
CA VAL A 597 13.92 10.65 2.38
C VAL A 597 15.28 10.05 2.68
N ALA A 598 16.27 10.37 1.84
CA ALA A 598 17.68 10.05 2.06
C ALA A 598 18.44 11.30 2.52
N GLY A 599 19.05 11.25 3.71
CA GLY A 599 19.68 12.41 4.33
C GLY A 599 18.66 13.32 5.03
N LYS A 600 18.89 14.64 4.93
CA LYS A 600 18.11 15.73 5.54
C LYS A 600 18.03 15.76 7.08
N ALA A 601 18.77 14.93 7.82
CA ALA A 601 19.00 15.19 9.26
C ALA A 601 19.85 16.44 9.49
N PHE A 602 19.67 17.10 10.63
CA PHE A 602 20.54 18.20 11.07
C PHE A 602 21.97 17.72 11.32
N CYS A 603 22.97 18.55 11.03
CA CYS A 603 24.39 18.24 11.20
C CYS A 603 25.23 19.47 11.51
N SER A 604 26.31 19.28 12.29
CA SER A 604 27.35 20.30 12.48
C SER A 604 28.62 20.00 11.65
N SER A 605 28.76 18.77 11.17
CA SER A 605 29.96 18.28 10.48
C SER A 605 29.68 17.08 9.57
N ASP A 606 30.58 16.81 8.62
CA ASP A 606 30.53 15.59 7.81
C ASP A 606 30.52 14.29 8.65
N ASP A 607 31.04 14.33 9.88
CA ASP A 607 31.12 13.17 10.78
C ASP A 607 29.74 12.75 11.31
N ASP A 608 28.76 13.65 11.26
CA ASP A 608 27.34 13.41 11.61
C ASP A 608 26.54 12.80 10.45
N CYS A 609 27.13 12.78 9.25
CA CYS A 609 26.51 12.32 8.00
C CYS A 609 27.30 11.18 7.34
N THR A 610 28.29 10.60 8.04
CA THR A 610 29.12 9.51 7.51
C THR A 610 29.35 8.41 8.53
N ILE A 611 29.47 7.16 8.06
CA ILE A 611 29.69 5.99 8.93
C ILE A 611 31.07 5.99 9.61
N ALA A 612 31.14 5.41 10.80
CA ALA A 612 32.39 5.13 11.51
C ALA A 612 33.15 3.94 10.88
N SER A 613 34.17 4.22 10.06
CA SER A 613 35.06 3.16 9.54
C SER A 613 36.02 2.64 10.61
N LYS A 614 36.08 1.31 10.77
CA LYS A 614 36.97 0.61 11.73
C LYS A 614 38.35 0.27 11.16
N ASN A 615 38.62 0.59 9.90
CA ASN A 615 39.86 0.27 9.19
C ASN A 615 40.34 1.47 8.34
N SER A 616 41.60 1.43 7.87
CA SER A 616 42.28 2.55 7.18
C SER A 616 41.72 3.00 5.83
N ALA A 617 40.54 2.50 5.43
CA ALA A 617 39.76 3.02 4.31
C ALA A 617 38.50 3.69 4.87
N SER A 618 38.48 5.03 4.88
CA SER A 618 37.30 5.82 5.22
C SER A 618 36.34 5.87 4.03
N VAL A 619 35.31 5.04 4.04
CA VAL A 619 34.16 5.21 3.13
C VAL A 619 33.39 6.43 3.62
N ARG A 620 33.26 7.47 2.79
CA ARG A 620 32.36 8.59 3.06
C ARG A 620 30.98 8.29 2.47
N THR A 621 29.95 8.36 3.30
CA THR A 621 28.57 7.99 2.91
C THR A 621 27.64 9.18 2.79
N GLY A 622 28.01 10.32 3.34
CA GLY A 622 27.36 11.62 3.17
C GLY A 622 28.28 12.79 3.54
N TYR A 623 27.74 13.99 3.42
CA TYR A 623 28.35 15.29 3.68
C TYR A 623 27.39 16.15 4.51
N CYS A 624 27.91 17.14 5.23
CA CYS A 624 27.06 18.14 5.88
C CYS A 624 26.95 19.40 5.02
N THR A 625 25.84 19.56 4.32
CA THR A 625 25.57 20.66 3.39
C THR A 625 24.54 21.60 4.01
N ASN A 626 24.93 22.86 4.29
CA ASN A 626 24.06 23.88 4.89
C ASN A 626 23.35 23.44 6.19
N GLY A 627 24.03 22.67 7.04
CA GLY A 627 23.46 22.14 8.28
C GLY A 627 22.52 20.94 8.13
N ARG A 628 22.37 20.40 6.92
CA ARG A 628 21.60 19.17 6.63
C ARG A 628 22.47 18.09 5.98
N CYS A 629 22.23 16.82 6.30
CA CYS A 629 22.97 15.70 5.71
C CYS A 629 22.60 15.45 4.24
N GLU A 630 23.59 15.31 3.37
CA GLU A 630 23.45 15.00 1.94
C GLU A 630 24.18 13.68 1.62
N CYS A 631 23.48 12.68 1.08
CA CYS A 631 24.07 11.35 0.87
C CYS A 631 24.97 11.30 -0.36
N ALA A 632 26.16 10.72 -0.21
CA ALA A 632 27.22 10.73 -1.21
C ALA A 632 26.91 9.91 -2.48
N SER A 633 25.89 9.05 -2.44
CA SER A 633 25.32 8.34 -3.60
C SER A 633 23.98 7.70 -3.23
N HIS A 634 23.19 7.35 -4.24
CA HIS A 634 21.94 6.58 -4.12
C HIS A 634 22.08 5.19 -3.47
N THR A 635 23.31 4.73 -3.20
CA THR A 635 23.56 3.50 -2.44
C THR A 635 23.45 3.69 -0.92
N TRP A 636 23.34 4.94 -0.45
CA TRP A 636 23.14 5.31 0.94
C TRP A 636 21.80 6.03 1.13
N THR A 637 21.19 5.82 2.29
CA THR A 637 19.89 6.35 2.69
C THR A 637 19.82 6.45 4.22
N GLY A 638 18.62 6.74 4.74
CA GLY A 638 18.38 7.06 6.13
C GLY A 638 18.76 8.52 6.46
N PRO A 639 18.29 9.04 7.60
CA PRO A 639 18.41 10.45 7.97
C PRO A 639 19.86 10.97 7.98
N ARG A 640 20.82 10.14 8.40
CA ARG A 640 22.25 10.46 8.50
C ARG A 640 23.13 9.78 7.44
N CYS A 641 22.54 9.28 6.35
CA CYS A 641 23.25 8.54 5.30
C CYS A 641 24.03 7.32 5.85
N THR A 642 23.45 6.68 6.86
CA THR A 642 24.01 5.56 7.64
C THR A 642 23.48 4.19 7.23
N ASP A 643 22.48 4.15 6.35
CA ASP A 643 21.82 2.92 5.90
C ASP A 643 22.11 2.68 4.42
N THR A 644 22.20 1.41 4.01
CA THR A 644 22.38 1.03 2.59
C THR A 644 21.04 0.83 1.91
N THR A 645 20.83 1.41 0.73
CA THR A 645 19.66 1.08 -0.09
C THR A 645 19.72 -0.37 -0.56
N LYS A 646 18.54 -0.99 -0.78
CA LYS A 646 18.46 -2.32 -1.38
C LYS A 646 18.63 -2.19 -2.90
N VAL A 647 19.83 -2.48 -3.38
CA VAL A 647 20.17 -2.64 -4.80
C VAL A 647 19.15 -3.57 -5.47
N LYS A 648 18.40 -3.07 -6.45
CA LYS A 648 17.58 -3.92 -7.34
C LYS A 648 18.53 -4.78 -8.19
N SER A 649 18.07 -5.94 -8.65
CA SER A 649 18.92 -6.93 -9.36
C SER A 649 19.68 -6.40 -10.58
N ASP A 650 19.24 -5.26 -11.12
CA ASP A 650 19.64 -4.74 -12.41
C ASP A 650 20.62 -3.54 -12.25
N ASP A 651 20.75 -2.99 -11.03
CA ASP A 651 21.66 -1.89 -10.70
C ASP A 651 23.11 -2.39 -10.53
N ASN A 652 23.86 -2.37 -11.64
CA ASN A 652 25.29 -2.73 -11.67
C ASN A 652 26.17 -1.72 -10.91
N GLN A 653 26.22 -1.79 -9.57
CA GLN A 653 27.19 -1.04 -8.78
C GLN A 653 27.48 -1.61 -7.38
N TYR A 654 28.38 -2.59 -7.30
CA TYR A 654 29.30 -2.71 -6.16
C TYR A 654 30.64 -3.35 -6.57
N GLY A 655 31.66 -2.50 -6.76
CA GLY A 655 33.02 -2.90 -7.08
C GLY A 655 33.90 -1.67 -7.30
N PRO A 656 35.22 -1.73 -7.04
CA PRO A 656 36.11 -0.63 -7.40
C PRO A 656 36.15 -0.48 -8.92
N PRO A 657 36.38 0.75 -9.46
CA PRO A 657 36.23 1.05 -10.87
C PRO A 657 36.86 0.01 -11.79
N LEU A 658 36.25 -0.27 -12.94
CA LEU A 658 36.60 -1.43 -13.79
C LEU A 658 38.11 -1.51 -14.09
N PHE A 659 38.79 -0.37 -14.28
CA PHE A 659 40.24 -0.30 -14.47
C PHE A 659 41.06 -0.76 -13.25
N VAL A 660 40.61 -0.48 -12.02
CA VAL A 660 41.21 -0.96 -10.77
C VAL A 660 41.01 -2.47 -10.64
N SER A 661 39.79 -2.95 -10.90
CA SER A 661 39.48 -4.38 -10.87
C SER A 661 40.31 -5.17 -11.89
N ILE A 662 40.45 -4.66 -13.11
CA ILE A 662 41.32 -5.23 -14.16
C ILE A 662 42.80 -5.14 -13.76
N ALA A 663 43.27 -4.04 -13.18
CA ALA A 663 44.66 -3.89 -12.74
C ALA A 663 45.02 -4.88 -11.61
N VAL A 664 44.14 -5.04 -10.61
CA VAL A 664 44.33 -6.02 -9.53
C VAL A 664 44.28 -7.45 -10.09
N ALA A 665 43.33 -7.77 -10.97
CA ALA A 665 43.28 -9.07 -11.63
C ALA A 665 44.55 -9.35 -12.43
N GLY A 666 45.06 -8.37 -13.19
CA GLY A 666 46.31 -8.46 -13.94
C GLY A 666 47.53 -8.69 -13.04
N VAL A 667 47.65 -7.96 -11.93
CA VAL A 667 48.72 -8.18 -10.93
C VAL A 667 48.63 -9.56 -10.28
N VAL A 668 47.42 -10.04 -9.95
CA VAL A 668 47.21 -11.39 -9.41
C VAL A 668 47.59 -12.46 -10.43
N ILE A 669 47.15 -12.33 -11.69
CA ILE A 669 47.47 -13.26 -12.78
C ILE A 669 48.99 -13.30 -13.04
N LEU A 670 49.66 -12.15 -13.07
CA LEU A 670 51.12 -12.08 -13.20
C LEU A 670 51.84 -12.73 -12.00
N ALA A 671 51.30 -12.59 -10.79
CA ALA A 671 51.83 -13.22 -9.59
C ALA A 671 51.64 -14.76 -9.60
N THR A 672 50.47 -15.29 -9.98
CA THR A 672 50.28 -16.74 -10.13
C THR A 672 51.09 -17.31 -11.28
N PHE A 673 51.18 -16.62 -12.42
CA PHE A 673 52.00 -17.06 -13.55
C PHE A 673 53.50 -17.06 -13.20
N GLY A 674 53.99 -16.01 -12.55
CA GLY A 674 55.36 -15.96 -12.02
C GLY A 674 55.64 -17.05 -10.99
N THR A 675 54.68 -17.34 -10.11
CA THR A 675 54.78 -18.45 -9.14
C THR A 675 54.81 -19.81 -9.82
N PHE A 676 53.98 -20.03 -10.85
CA PHE A 676 53.93 -21.26 -11.63
C PHE A 676 55.21 -21.49 -12.45
N LEU A 677 55.76 -20.44 -13.04
CA LEU A 677 57.07 -20.49 -13.71
C LEU A 677 58.19 -20.78 -12.70
N TYR A 678 58.13 -20.22 -11.49
CA TYR A 678 59.10 -20.51 -10.43
C TYR A 678 59.00 -21.96 -9.93
N THR A 679 57.80 -22.50 -9.70
CA THR A 679 57.63 -23.89 -9.26
C THR A 679 58.05 -24.89 -10.34
N THR A 680 57.63 -24.71 -11.60
CA THR A 680 58.04 -25.57 -12.71
C THR A 680 59.56 -25.50 -12.98
N ALA A 681 60.18 -24.32 -12.86
CA ALA A 681 61.65 -24.19 -12.93
C ALA A 681 62.36 -24.86 -11.74
N SER A 682 61.76 -24.84 -10.54
CA SER A 682 62.32 -25.52 -9.36
C SER A 682 62.20 -27.04 -9.45
N GLU A 683 61.06 -27.58 -9.87
CA GLU A 683 60.86 -29.01 -10.11
C GLU A 683 61.78 -29.53 -11.22
N LYS A 684 61.95 -28.79 -12.33
CA LYS A 684 62.89 -29.17 -13.40
C LYS A 684 64.34 -29.26 -12.89
N ARG A 685 64.77 -28.31 -12.05
CA ARG A 685 66.09 -28.34 -11.38
C ARG A 685 66.22 -29.48 -10.35
N GLU A 686 65.12 -29.89 -9.71
CA GLU A 686 65.14 -31.02 -8.79
C GLU A 686 65.17 -32.37 -9.53
N ILE A 687 64.46 -32.49 -10.66
CA ILE A 687 64.52 -33.66 -11.56
C ILE A 687 65.95 -33.85 -12.09
N GLU A 688 66.65 -32.79 -12.50
CA GLU A 688 68.08 -32.88 -12.87
C GLU A 688 68.97 -33.39 -11.72
N ARG A 689 68.73 -32.95 -10.49
CA ARG A 689 69.47 -33.43 -9.31
C ARG A 689 69.17 -34.90 -9.04
N ARG A 690 67.91 -35.32 -9.13
CA ARG A 690 67.49 -36.72 -8.97
C ARG A 690 68.11 -37.62 -10.05
N LEU A 691 68.13 -37.18 -11.31
CA LEU A 691 68.82 -37.88 -12.42
C LEU A 691 70.32 -38.02 -12.20
N LYS A 692 71.02 -36.95 -11.78
CA LYS A 692 72.46 -36.98 -11.46
C LYS A 692 72.76 -37.93 -10.29
N THR A 693 71.89 -37.98 -9.28
CA THR A 693 71.99 -38.96 -8.18
C THR A 693 71.75 -40.40 -8.65
N HIS A 694 70.80 -40.63 -9.56
CA HIS A 694 70.51 -41.94 -10.12
C HIS A 694 71.68 -42.47 -10.99
N ALA A 695 72.32 -41.59 -11.78
CA ALA A 695 73.51 -41.94 -12.55
C ALA A 695 74.65 -42.43 -11.64
N LEU A 696 74.96 -41.69 -10.57
CA LEU A 696 75.96 -42.07 -9.56
C LEU A 696 75.63 -43.39 -8.83
N GLN A 697 74.35 -43.75 -8.71
CA GLN A 697 73.94 -45.04 -8.15
C GLN A 697 74.11 -46.20 -9.16
N VAL A 698 73.80 -45.98 -10.44
CA VAL A 698 74.03 -46.96 -11.52
C VAL A 698 75.53 -47.22 -11.73
N GLU A 699 76.37 -46.19 -11.59
CA GLU A 699 77.83 -46.34 -11.70
C GLU A 699 78.41 -47.17 -10.55
N ARG A 700 77.91 -46.97 -9.32
CA ARG A 700 78.25 -47.83 -8.17
C ARG A 700 77.73 -49.26 -8.32
N ALA A 701 76.55 -49.46 -8.90
CA ALA A 701 76.02 -50.80 -9.18
C ALA A 701 76.88 -51.57 -10.20
N LYS A 702 77.40 -50.89 -11.23
CA LYS A 702 78.30 -51.50 -12.23
C LYS A 702 79.67 -51.91 -11.68
N GLN A 703 80.10 -51.40 -10.53
CA GLN A 703 81.33 -51.83 -9.85
C GLN A 703 81.13 -53.04 -8.92
N ALA A 704 79.89 -53.47 -8.67
CA ALA A 704 79.56 -54.44 -7.62
C ALA A 704 79.19 -55.86 -8.12
N SER A 705 79.08 -56.09 -9.43
CA SER A 705 78.71 -57.40 -10.00
C SER A 705 79.61 -57.80 -11.16
N GLY A 706 80.36 -58.89 -11.02
CA GLY A 706 81.29 -59.33 -12.06
C GLY A 706 82.04 -60.63 -11.75
N ARG A 707 81.37 -61.79 -11.81
CA ARG A 707 82.04 -63.09 -12.07
C ARG A 707 81.06 -64.24 -12.42
N ALA A 708 81.37 -64.95 -13.53
CA ALA A 708 80.85 -66.26 -13.97
C ALA A 708 79.32 -66.37 -14.23
N ALA A 709 78.81 -67.18 -15.16
CA ALA A 709 79.32 -67.95 -16.32
C ALA A 709 78.09 -68.13 -17.27
N SER A 710 78.15 -68.00 -18.60
CA SER A 710 78.57 -68.99 -19.63
C SER A 710 78.00 -70.41 -19.38
N GLU A 711 77.47 -71.18 -20.35
CA GLU A 711 77.50 -71.21 -21.85
C GLU A 711 76.03 -71.35 -22.42
N GLU A 712 75.62 -71.26 -23.71
CA GLU A 712 76.14 -70.85 -25.04
C GLU A 712 74.99 -70.77 -26.12
N ILE A 713 75.23 -70.12 -27.29
CA ILE A 713 74.81 -70.46 -28.71
C ILE A 713 73.31 -70.71 -29.07
N GLU A 714 72.70 -70.23 -30.18
CA GLU A 714 73.04 -69.42 -31.40
C GLU A 714 71.76 -68.60 -31.83
N VAL A 715 71.73 -67.62 -32.75
CA VAL A 715 71.92 -67.63 -34.23
C VAL A 715 71.95 -66.17 -34.77
N GLY A 716 72.75 -65.89 -35.82
CA GLY A 716 72.39 -64.92 -36.89
C GLY A 716 72.72 -63.42 -36.70
N PRO A 717 73.40 -62.73 -37.65
CA PRO A 717 73.90 -61.36 -37.45
C PRO A 717 73.20 -60.24 -38.24
N GLU A 718 73.38 -59.01 -37.75
CA GLU A 718 73.00 -57.74 -38.38
C GLU A 718 74.25 -56.92 -38.81
N LYS A 719 74.12 -56.05 -39.81
CA LYS A 719 74.94 -54.83 -40.03
C LYS A 719 74.02 -53.73 -40.58
N THR A 720 73.85 -52.56 -39.97
CA THR A 720 74.79 -51.44 -39.78
C THR A 720 75.49 -50.99 -41.08
N GLY A 721 75.47 -49.71 -41.49
CA GLY A 721 74.80 -48.51 -40.95
C GLY A 721 75.66 -47.26 -41.21
N PHE A 722 75.06 -46.05 -41.29
CA PHE A 722 75.80 -44.78 -41.15
C PHE A 722 74.90 -43.59 -40.77
N GLN A 723 75.48 -42.51 -40.24
CA GLN A 723 74.81 -41.30 -39.73
C GLN A 723 75.23 -40.05 -40.51
N LEU A 724 74.48 -38.95 -40.34
CA LEU A 724 75.04 -37.60 -40.17
C LEU A 724 74.03 -36.68 -39.44
N GLU A 725 74.56 -35.64 -38.78
CA GLU A 725 73.87 -34.64 -37.96
C GLU A 725 73.73 -33.32 -38.78
N ASP A 726 73.05 -32.22 -38.43
CA ASP A 726 72.29 -31.78 -37.24
C ASP A 726 71.34 -30.60 -37.64
N ALA A 727 70.72 -29.94 -36.64
CA ALA A 727 70.31 -28.51 -36.59
C ALA A 727 68.83 -28.10 -36.86
N SER A 728 68.10 -27.95 -35.75
CA SER A 728 67.24 -26.80 -35.36
C SER A 728 66.12 -26.24 -36.27
N SER A 729 64.85 -26.39 -35.83
CA SER A 729 63.82 -25.31 -35.84
C SER A 729 62.48 -25.67 -35.14
N LEU A 730 62.46 -26.20 -33.90
CA LEU A 730 61.20 -26.54 -33.20
C LEU A 730 60.46 -25.29 -32.66
N ALA A 731 59.81 -24.53 -33.54
CA ALA A 731 59.09 -23.30 -33.19
C ALA A 731 57.89 -22.94 -34.12
N LEU A 732 57.28 -23.90 -34.83
CA LEU A 732 56.12 -23.63 -35.70
C LEU A 732 55.10 -24.77 -35.92
N GLU A 733 55.03 -25.79 -35.06
CA GLU A 733 54.08 -26.91 -35.21
C GLU A 733 53.14 -27.08 -34.01
N GLN A 734 52.29 -26.07 -33.78
CA GLN A 734 51.05 -26.24 -33.01
C GLN A 734 49.90 -25.30 -33.45
N ALA A 735 50.01 -24.80 -34.68
CA ALA A 735 48.94 -24.17 -35.46
C ALA A 735 49.03 -24.71 -36.89
N LEU A 736 47.92 -24.70 -37.64
CA LEU A 736 47.67 -25.41 -38.92
C LEU A 736 47.37 -26.92 -38.79
N ALA A 737 46.09 -27.21 -38.54
CA ALA A 737 45.44 -28.47 -38.86
C ALA A 737 43.97 -28.15 -39.23
N PHE A 738 43.78 -27.55 -40.41
CA PHE A 738 42.49 -27.09 -40.93
C PHE A 738 42.49 -27.32 -42.45
N ALA A 739 41.35 -27.78 -43.00
CA ALA A 739 41.25 -28.49 -44.28
C ALA A 739 42.06 -29.82 -44.32
N ASP A 740 41.67 -30.87 -45.06
CA ASP A 740 40.65 -30.98 -46.10
C ASP A 740 40.00 -32.39 -46.08
N ALA A 741 38.66 -32.47 -46.24
CA ALA A 741 37.88 -33.71 -46.42
C ALA A 741 36.38 -33.41 -46.70
N CYS A 742 36.06 -32.81 -47.85
CA CYS A 742 34.67 -32.55 -48.25
C CYS A 742 33.96 -33.77 -48.89
N ASP A 743 32.63 -33.77 -48.75
CA ASP A 743 31.61 -34.33 -49.67
C ASP A 743 31.52 -35.86 -49.88
N VAL A 744 30.42 -36.48 -49.43
CA VAL A 744 29.26 -36.89 -50.26
C VAL A 744 28.03 -37.03 -49.33
N GLY A 745 26.91 -36.40 -49.67
CA GLY A 745 25.66 -36.46 -48.89
C GLY A 745 24.63 -37.53 -49.34
N SER A 746 23.61 -37.77 -48.51
CA SER A 746 22.38 -38.52 -48.86
C SER A 746 21.22 -38.18 -47.92
N ASP A 747 20.00 -38.04 -48.45
CA ASP A 747 18.79 -37.69 -47.71
C ASP A 747 18.27 -38.81 -46.77
N GLU A 748 18.43 -38.70 -45.43
CA GLU A 748 17.63 -39.54 -44.50
C GLU A 748 17.43 -39.02 -43.05
N GLU A 749 17.43 -37.70 -42.79
CA GLU A 749 17.24 -37.18 -41.40
C GLU A 749 16.28 -35.98 -41.28
N ARG A 750 15.07 -36.09 -41.88
CA ARG A 750 14.04 -35.04 -41.86
C ARG A 750 12.64 -35.50 -41.40
N THR A 751 12.56 -36.55 -40.59
CA THR A 751 11.29 -37.27 -40.33
C THR A 751 11.07 -37.72 -38.87
N VAL A 752 11.89 -37.28 -37.91
CA VAL A 752 11.76 -37.68 -36.48
C VAL A 752 11.21 -36.56 -35.59
N ALA A 753 11.49 -35.28 -35.89
CA ALA A 753 11.04 -34.16 -35.05
C ALA A 753 9.53 -33.89 -35.10
N ASP A 754 8.89 -34.10 -36.25
CA ASP A 754 7.46 -33.79 -36.44
C ASP A 754 6.51 -34.87 -35.87
N GLN A 755 7.00 -36.10 -35.62
CA GLN A 755 6.15 -37.22 -35.19
C GLN A 755 5.82 -37.25 -33.69
N GLU A 756 6.61 -36.63 -32.80
CA GLU A 756 6.23 -36.50 -31.38
C GLU A 756 5.23 -35.37 -31.12
N LEU A 757 5.10 -34.39 -32.03
CA LEU A 757 4.22 -33.24 -31.83
C LEU A 757 2.75 -33.56 -32.18
N ASP A 758 2.51 -34.19 -33.34
CA ASP A 758 1.16 -34.64 -33.73
C ASP A 758 0.61 -35.74 -32.81
N ALA A 759 1.49 -36.59 -32.26
CA ALA A 759 1.13 -37.62 -31.28
C ALA A 759 0.59 -37.06 -29.95
N LEU A 760 0.85 -35.77 -29.65
CA LEU A 760 0.40 -35.09 -28.42
C LEU A 760 -0.90 -34.29 -28.58
N LEU A 761 -1.49 -34.24 -29.79
CA LEU A 761 -2.70 -33.46 -30.10
C LEU A 761 -3.93 -34.31 -30.48
N ALA A 762 -3.79 -35.63 -30.50
CA ALA A 762 -4.80 -36.55 -31.05
C ALA A 762 -5.96 -36.95 -30.11
N ASP A 763 -5.93 -36.57 -28.83
CA ASP A 763 -6.72 -37.25 -27.78
C ASP A 763 -7.80 -36.38 -27.08
N VAL A 764 -8.64 -35.69 -27.88
CA VAL A 764 -10.07 -35.43 -27.59
C VAL A 764 -10.85 -35.35 -28.91
N GLN A 765 -11.78 -36.28 -29.16
CA GLN A 765 -12.84 -36.15 -30.16
C GLN A 765 -14.22 -36.16 -29.46
N PRO A 766 -15.17 -35.28 -29.82
CA PRO A 766 -16.34 -34.99 -28.99
C PRO A 766 -17.65 -35.70 -29.42
N ASP A 767 -17.69 -37.04 -29.49
CA ASP A 767 -18.89 -37.75 -30.02
C ASP A 767 -19.32 -39.06 -29.31
N ASP A 768 -18.66 -39.51 -28.23
CA ASP A 768 -18.77 -40.91 -27.74
C ASP A 768 -19.50 -41.10 -26.38
N LEU A 769 -20.43 -40.21 -26.00
CA LEU A 769 -21.21 -40.30 -24.75
C LEU A 769 -22.71 -39.93 -24.87
N PHE A 770 -23.43 -40.53 -25.83
CA PHE A 770 -24.90 -40.56 -25.81
C PHE A 770 -25.47 -41.91 -26.31
N ASP A 771 -25.98 -42.73 -25.39
CA ASP A 771 -26.96 -43.80 -25.69
C ASP A 771 -28.35 -43.35 -25.20
N PRO A 772 -29.32 -43.11 -26.10
CA PRO A 772 -30.62 -42.55 -25.75
C PRO A 772 -31.68 -43.63 -25.42
N SER A 773 -31.45 -44.50 -24.43
CA SER A 773 -32.31 -45.70 -24.23
C SER A 773 -32.68 -46.15 -22.81
N LEU A 774 -32.86 -45.26 -21.82
CA LEU A 774 -33.52 -45.65 -20.56
C LEU A 774 -34.45 -44.57 -19.96
N ASN A 775 -35.63 -45.04 -19.52
CA ASN A 775 -36.81 -44.22 -19.24
C ASN A 775 -37.32 -44.55 -17.83
N LEU A 776 -37.57 -43.54 -16.97
CA LEU A 776 -38.58 -43.67 -15.91
C LEU A 776 -39.08 -42.30 -15.41
N MET A 777 -40.41 -42.20 -15.25
CA MET A 777 -41.09 -41.06 -14.63
C MET A 777 -41.22 -41.27 -13.11
N ALA A 778 -41.24 -40.19 -12.32
CA ALA A 778 -42.38 -39.84 -11.45
C ALA A 778 -42.08 -38.62 -10.53
N MET A 779 -43.00 -37.64 -10.51
CA MET A 779 -43.25 -36.81 -9.31
C MET A 779 -44.37 -37.48 -8.47
N PRO A 780 -44.65 -36.98 -7.25
CA PRO A 780 -45.81 -36.09 -7.15
C PRO A 780 -45.62 -34.86 -6.23
N GLU A 781 -46.57 -33.93 -6.34
CA GLU A 781 -46.61 -32.65 -5.63
C GLU A 781 -47.10 -32.75 -4.17
N ALA A 782 -46.80 -31.72 -3.36
CA ALA A 782 -47.80 -31.09 -2.48
C ALA A 782 -47.31 -29.75 -1.90
N LEU A 783 -47.77 -28.62 -2.44
CA LEU A 783 -47.60 -27.29 -1.82
C LEU A 783 -48.91 -26.51 -1.97
N LYS A 784 -49.53 -26.12 -0.84
CA LYS A 784 -50.71 -25.24 -0.82
C LYS A 784 -50.66 -24.28 0.37
N SER A 785 -50.70 -23.00 0.06
CA SER A 785 -50.96 -21.90 1.02
C SER A 785 -52.47 -21.68 1.20
N PRO A 786 -52.84 -20.89 2.23
CA PRO A 786 -53.97 -19.96 2.14
C PRO A 786 -53.50 -18.49 2.15
N PRO A 787 -54.33 -17.51 1.71
CA PRO A 787 -53.86 -16.15 1.39
C PRO A 787 -54.38 -15.01 2.29
N LEU A 788 -53.80 -13.83 2.03
CA LEU A 788 -54.25 -12.44 2.24
C LEU A 788 -55.66 -12.15 2.79
N GLY A 789 -55.74 -11.12 3.64
CA GLY A 789 -56.93 -10.31 3.89
C GLY A 789 -56.57 -8.84 4.16
N GLU A 790 -57.07 -7.93 3.33
CA GLU A 790 -56.96 -6.47 3.49
C GLU A 790 -58.10 -5.92 4.37
N PHE A 791 -57.90 -4.83 5.13
CA PHE A 791 -58.57 -3.52 4.86
C PHE A 791 -58.18 -2.39 5.85
N THR A 792 -57.96 -1.18 5.30
CA THR A 792 -58.15 0.18 5.90
C THR A 792 -57.75 0.50 7.35
N GLY A 793 -56.83 1.47 7.50
CA GLY A 793 -57.28 2.88 7.59
C GLY A 793 -57.03 3.68 8.90
N LEU A 794 -56.06 4.60 8.82
CA LEU A 794 -56.06 5.95 9.42
C LEU A 794 -56.18 6.12 10.97
N MET A 795 -55.08 6.41 11.67
CA MET A 795 -54.77 7.74 12.28
C MET A 795 -53.64 7.73 13.34
N MET A 796 -52.73 8.70 13.21
CA MET A 796 -51.99 9.48 14.23
C MET A 796 -51.28 8.80 15.44
N GLY A 797 -50.01 9.17 15.64
CA GLY A 797 -49.18 8.86 16.82
C GLY A 797 -47.73 8.57 16.41
N THR A 798 -46.92 9.53 15.94
CA THR A 798 -46.13 10.51 16.73
C THR A 798 -45.12 9.91 17.70
N GLU A 799 -44.04 9.32 17.15
CA GLU A 799 -42.71 9.35 17.77
C GLU A 799 -41.73 9.91 16.72
N SER A 800 -40.66 10.56 17.16
CA SER A 800 -39.71 11.28 16.31
C SER A 800 -38.29 10.84 16.62
N ASP A 801 -37.63 10.19 15.67
CA ASP A 801 -36.34 9.52 15.90
C ASP A 801 -35.23 10.48 16.38
N THR A 802 -34.58 10.09 17.48
CA THR A 802 -33.48 10.83 18.12
C THR A 802 -32.21 9.96 18.16
N SER A 803 -31.33 10.16 17.18
CA SER A 803 -29.98 9.55 17.14
C SER A 803 -28.86 10.54 16.79
N LEU A 804 -29.18 11.84 16.69
CA LEU A 804 -28.26 12.90 16.26
C LEU A 804 -27.62 13.71 17.41
N GLU A 805 -27.86 13.36 18.68
CA GLU A 805 -27.43 14.15 19.86
C GLU A 805 -26.41 13.45 20.78
N SER A 806 -25.67 12.45 20.30
CA SER A 806 -24.62 11.73 21.05
C SER A 806 -23.38 12.58 21.42
N ALA A 807 -23.47 13.91 21.33
CA ALA A 807 -22.36 14.84 21.51
C ALA A 807 -22.74 16.19 22.18
N LEU A 808 -24.00 16.38 22.59
CA LEU A 808 -24.44 17.58 23.32
C LEU A 808 -24.56 17.30 24.83
N ALA A 809 -23.59 17.83 25.61
CA ALA A 809 -23.73 18.42 26.96
C ALA A 809 -22.45 18.22 27.82
N VAL A 810 -21.57 19.21 27.85
CA VAL A 810 -20.49 19.34 28.83
C VAL A 810 -20.48 20.77 29.38
N LEU A 811 -20.40 20.91 30.71
CA LEU A 811 -20.28 22.16 31.47
C LEU A 811 -21.43 23.19 31.40
N THR A 812 -22.56 22.88 32.04
CA THR A 812 -23.35 23.89 32.78
C THR A 812 -23.72 23.40 34.18
N THR A 813 -23.03 23.89 35.21
CA THR A 813 -23.40 23.70 36.62
C THR A 813 -23.63 25.04 37.29
N GLN A 814 -24.88 25.36 37.60
CA GLN A 814 -25.25 26.48 38.47
C GLN A 814 -26.31 26.04 39.46
N CYS A 815 -26.14 26.44 40.72
CA CYS A 815 -27.06 26.13 41.81
C CYS A 815 -28.21 27.15 41.85
N ASP A 816 -29.42 26.68 42.16
CA ASP A 816 -30.10 27.12 43.39
C ASP A 816 -31.33 26.24 43.69
N ALA A 817 -31.88 26.34 44.90
CA ALA A 817 -32.88 25.41 45.42
C ALA A 817 -34.16 26.11 45.92
N SER A 818 -35.33 25.52 45.61
CA SER A 818 -36.57 25.78 46.34
C SER A 818 -37.57 24.63 46.28
N THR A 819 -38.07 24.26 47.47
CA THR A 819 -39.32 23.54 47.82
C THR A 819 -40.49 23.67 46.82
N SER A 820 -41.44 22.72 46.68
CA SER A 820 -42.24 22.13 47.77
C SER A 820 -43.19 20.97 47.34
N ASP A 821 -43.53 20.10 48.31
CA ASP A 821 -44.82 19.39 48.54
C ASP A 821 -45.49 18.43 47.51
N GLY A 822 -46.20 17.42 48.05
CA GLY A 822 -47.33 16.73 47.38
C GLY A 822 -47.09 15.29 46.86
N SER A 823 -46.81 14.27 47.68
CA SER A 823 -47.72 13.50 48.56
C SER A 823 -48.61 12.44 47.89
N ASN A 824 -48.56 11.19 48.41
CA ASN A 824 -49.56 10.10 48.31
C ASN A 824 -49.76 9.40 46.95
N SER A 825 -50.15 8.11 46.87
CA SER A 825 -50.08 7.00 47.85
C SER A 825 -50.54 5.67 47.22
N SER A 826 -49.84 4.55 47.51
CA SER A 826 -50.34 3.16 47.65
C SER A 826 -51.12 2.53 46.45
N ASP A 827 -51.45 1.23 46.35
CA ASP A 827 -51.22 -0.02 47.11
C ASP A 827 -50.82 -1.10 46.04
N ASP A 828 -49.81 -1.96 46.22
CA ASP A 828 -49.80 -3.28 46.92
C ASP A 828 -50.60 -4.43 46.24
N ALA A 829 -50.33 -5.68 46.67
CA ALA A 829 -50.94 -6.98 46.32
C ALA A 829 -50.28 -7.86 45.22
N THR A 830 -49.34 -8.71 45.67
CA THR A 830 -49.04 -10.05 45.11
C THR A 830 -49.96 -11.11 45.82
N PRO A 831 -49.77 -12.47 45.81
CA PRO A 831 -48.88 -13.37 45.05
C PRO A 831 -49.51 -14.72 44.55
N SER A 832 -48.68 -15.59 43.91
CA SER A 832 -48.77 -17.08 43.84
C SER A 832 -49.83 -17.74 42.90
N THR A 833 -49.75 -19.02 42.46
CA THR A 833 -49.02 -20.24 42.92
C THR A 833 -48.48 -21.20 41.83
N ASP A 834 -47.33 -21.84 42.12
CA ASP A 834 -46.87 -23.24 41.89
C ASP A 834 -47.47 -24.18 40.79
N SER A 835 -46.62 -24.90 40.04
CA SER A 835 -46.61 -26.41 39.98
C SER A 835 -45.53 -27.02 39.06
N ARG A 836 -45.29 -28.35 39.19
CA ARG A 836 -44.12 -29.13 38.68
C ARG A 836 -44.45 -30.14 37.58
N VAL A 837 -43.47 -30.49 36.72
CA VAL A 837 -43.35 -31.82 36.04
C VAL A 837 -41.88 -32.32 36.07
N LYS A 838 -41.61 -33.62 35.81
CA LYS A 838 -40.30 -34.29 35.99
C LYS A 838 -39.76 -35.03 34.74
N LYS A 839 -38.43 -34.96 34.56
CA LYS A 839 -37.45 -35.96 34.05
C LYS A 839 -37.93 -37.20 33.25
N MET A 840 -37.18 -37.53 32.18
CA MET A 840 -36.88 -38.92 31.74
C MET A 840 -35.36 -39.08 31.45
N LYS A 841 -34.82 -40.31 31.30
CA LYS A 841 -33.35 -40.57 31.22
C LYS A 841 -32.98 -41.94 30.61
N ARG A 842 -31.73 -42.06 30.09
CA ARG A 842 -30.99 -43.28 29.63
C ARG A 842 -31.28 -43.75 28.18
N PRO A 843 -30.39 -44.54 27.51
CA PRO A 843 -29.16 -45.21 28.00
C PRO A 843 -27.83 -44.68 27.39
N ARG A 844 -26.80 -45.54 27.29
CA ARG A 844 -25.35 -45.21 27.19
C ARG A 844 -24.63 -46.19 26.23
N ALA A 845 -23.68 -45.69 25.45
CA ALA A 845 -22.67 -46.48 24.71
C ALA A 845 -21.24 -46.10 25.18
N ALA A 846 -20.20 -46.79 24.72
CA ALA A 846 -18.82 -46.67 25.21
C ALA A 846 -17.79 -46.44 24.10
N SER A 847 -16.61 -45.93 24.49
CA SER A 847 -15.53 -45.41 23.65
C SER A 847 -14.75 -46.47 22.85
N PRO A 848 -13.82 -46.01 22.00
CA PRO A 848 -12.42 -46.40 22.16
C PRO A 848 -11.54 -45.22 22.60
N THR A 849 -10.65 -45.44 23.56
CA THR A 849 -9.71 -44.44 24.07
C THR A 849 -8.31 -44.76 23.53
N ARG A 850 -7.66 -43.81 22.83
CA ARG A 850 -6.23 -43.92 22.48
C ARG A 850 -5.34 -43.57 23.67
N THR A 851 -4.14 -44.13 23.72
CA THR A 851 -3.24 -44.08 24.87
C THR A 851 -1.91 -43.39 24.55
N ALA A 852 -1.18 -42.94 25.57
CA ALA A 852 0.12 -42.28 25.40
C ALA A 852 1.20 -43.17 24.74
N LYS A 853 1.03 -44.50 24.72
CA LYS A 853 1.94 -45.40 23.97
C LYS A 853 1.77 -45.28 22.45
N ASP A 854 0.58 -44.93 21.98
CA ASP A 854 0.28 -44.85 20.55
C ASP A 854 0.98 -43.64 19.90
N PHE A 855 1.14 -42.54 20.65
CA PHE A 855 1.95 -41.38 20.26
C PHE A 855 3.46 -41.69 20.20
N ALA A 856 3.97 -42.49 21.14
CA ALA A 856 5.39 -42.86 21.17
C ALA A 856 5.80 -43.71 19.95
N ALA A 857 4.92 -44.60 19.49
CA ALA A 857 5.14 -45.40 18.28
C ALA A 857 5.16 -44.53 17.01
N ALA A 858 4.19 -43.60 16.86
CA ALA A 858 4.13 -42.69 15.71
C ALA A 858 5.38 -41.80 15.61
N ASN A 859 5.84 -41.23 16.73
CA ASN A 859 7.02 -40.37 16.75
C ASN A 859 8.32 -41.15 16.48
N ALA A 860 8.41 -42.43 16.88
CA ALA A 860 9.53 -43.30 16.51
C ALA A 860 9.57 -43.57 14.99
N GLU A 861 8.42 -43.72 14.34
CA GLU A 861 8.35 -43.92 12.88
C GLU A 861 8.69 -42.64 12.09
N LEU A 862 8.37 -41.45 12.60
CA LEU A 862 8.86 -40.18 12.04
C LEU A 862 10.39 -40.04 12.22
N ALA A 863 10.91 -40.34 13.42
CA ALA A 863 12.35 -40.27 13.68
C ALA A 863 13.16 -41.23 12.78
N ALA A 864 12.63 -42.44 12.52
CA ALA A 864 13.24 -43.39 11.58
C ALA A 864 13.27 -42.86 10.12
N LYS A 865 12.27 -42.07 9.71
CA LYS A 865 12.23 -41.45 8.38
C LYS A 865 13.17 -40.23 8.27
N ALA A 866 13.38 -39.49 9.36
CA ALA A 866 14.35 -38.40 9.42
C ALA A 866 15.81 -38.88 9.30
N ALA A 867 16.12 -40.07 9.81
CA ALA A 867 17.47 -40.64 9.81
C ALA A 867 18.00 -41.11 8.43
N ALA A 868 17.15 -41.15 7.39
CA ALA A 868 17.49 -41.72 6.08
C ALA A 868 17.97 -40.69 5.03
N ALA A 869 18.02 -39.40 5.36
CA ALA A 869 18.27 -38.31 4.40
C ALA A 869 19.67 -37.68 4.55
N ASN A 870 20.72 -38.39 4.12
CA ASN A 870 22.08 -37.84 4.07
C ASN A 870 22.86 -38.40 2.86
N GLY A 871 23.10 -37.59 1.83
CA GLY A 871 23.93 -37.98 0.69
C GLY A 871 23.80 -37.12 -0.58
N SER A 872 24.88 -36.41 -0.91
CA SER A 872 25.24 -35.86 -2.24
C SER A 872 24.37 -34.72 -2.82
N PRO A 873 24.95 -33.85 -3.68
CA PRO A 873 24.29 -32.65 -4.17
C PRO A 873 23.20 -32.94 -5.22
N ALA A 874 22.14 -32.14 -5.21
CA ALA A 874 21.04 -32.25 -6.16
C ALA A 874 21.14 -31.19 -7.27
N GLU A 875 20.85 -31.59 -8.51
CA GLU A 875 20.63 -30.69 -9.64
C GLU A 875 19.46 -29.71 -9.40
N VAL A 876 19.41 -28.67 -10.24
CA VAL A 876 18.30 -27.69 -10.29
C VAL A 876 16.98 -28.41 -10.55
N LYS A 877 16.16 -28.56 -9.50
CA LYS A 877 14.87 -29.26 -9.58
C LYS A 877 13.85 -28.41 -10.35
N LYS A 878 13.54 -28.85 -11.59
CA LYS A 878 12.31 -28.46 -12.30
C LYS A 878 11.08 -28.68 -11.37
N PRO A 879 9.99 -27.89 -11.52
CA PRO A 879 8.87 -27.91 -10.59
C PRO A 879 8.31 -29.33 -10.36
N THR A 880 8.10 -29.70 -9.09
CA THR A 880 7.67 -31.06 -8.75
C THR A 880 6.30 -31.34 -9.37
N LYS A 881 6.13 -32.54 -9.96
CA LYS A 881 4.87 -32.94 -10.63
C LYS A 881 3.63 -32.79 -9.73
N LYS A 882 3.78 -32.77 -8.39
CA LYS A 882 2.70 -32.54 -7.42
C LYS A 882 2.22 -31.08 -7.38
N ARG A 883 3.10 -30.08 -7.57
CA ARG A 883 2.72 -28.65 -7.68
C ARG A 883 1.94 -28.39 -8.98
N ILE A 884 2.49 -28.87 -10.10
CA ILE A 884 1.83 -28.80 -11.41
C ILE A 884 0.47 -29.52 -11.37
N ARG A 885 0.40 -30.71 -10.74
CA ARG A 885 -0.84 -31.46 -10.57
C ARG A 885 -1.88 -30.70 -9.75
N ARG A 886 -1.51 -30.12 -8.59
CA ARG A 886 -2.44 -29.31 -7.78
C ARG A 886 -3.00 -28.14 -8.59
N GLN A 887 -2.15 -27.38 -9.28
CA GLN A 887 -2.60 -26.26 -10.12
C GLN A 887 -3.50 -26.74 -11.28
N ARG A 888 -3.23 -27.91 -11.88
CA ARG A 888 -4.08 -28.49 -12.93
C ARG A 888 -5.42 -29.00 -12.38
N GLU A 889 -5.45 -29.52 -11.16
CA GLU A 889 -6.66 -29.93 -10.43
C GLU A 889 -7.51 -28.72 -10.00
N GLU A 890 -6.89 -27.62 -9.53
CA GLU A 890 -7.54 -26.32 -9.29
C GLU A 890 -8.12 -25.72 -10.57
N LEU A 891 -7.38 -25.72 -11.69
CA LEU A 891 -7.85 -25.18 -12.97
C LEU A 891 -8.97 -26.04 -13.59
N LEU A 892 -8.96 -27.36 -13.37
CA LEU A 892 -10.08 -28.25 -13.71
C LEU A 892 -11.31 -28.00 -12.83
N TYR A 893 -11.14 -27.88 -11.52
CA TYR A 893 -12.20 -27.55 -10.57
C TYR A 893 -12.89 -26.21 -10.93
N LEU A 894 -12.10 -25.17 -11.19
CA LEU A 894 -12.62 -23.85 -11.60
C LEU A 894 -13.35 -23.91 -12.94
N ARG A 895 -12.87 -24.69 -13.93
CA ARG A 895 -13.58 -24.87 -15.22
C ARG A 895 -14.92 -25.59 -15.04
N VAL A 896 -14.98 -26.65 -14.23
CA VAL A 896 -16.24 -27.33 -13.89
C VAL A 896 -17.18 -26.35 -13.18
N LYS A 897 -16.67 -25.53 -12.26
CA LYS A 897 -17.52 -24.59 -11.51
C LYS A 897 -18.04 -23.43 -12.37
N VAL A 898 -17.28 -22.98 -13.37
CA VAL A 898 -17.78 -22.08 -14.42
C VAL A 898 -18.93 -22.72 -15.21
N GLN A 899 -18.80 -23.98 -15.65
CA GLN A 899 -19.88 -24.66 -16.36
C GLN A 899 -21.15 -24.88 -15.50
N GLU A 900 -21.00 -25.19 -14.21
CA GLU A 900 -22.14 -25.24 -13.28
C GLU A 900 -22.83 -23.86 -13.19
N MET A 901 -22.07 -22.77 -13.03
CA MET A 901 -22.61 -21.42 -12.97
C MET A 901 -23.27 -20.98 -14.28
N GLU A 902 -22.70 -21.33 -15.43
CA GLU A 902 -23.29 -21.10 -16.76
C GLU A 902 -24.60 -21.88 -16.94
N SER A 903 -24.68 -23.12 -16.43
CA SER A 903 -25.90 -23.93 -16.46
C SER A 903 -26.99 -23.36 -15.54
N SER A 904 -26.67 -22.95 -14.31
CA SER A 904 -27.62 -22.27 -13.43
C SER A 904 -28.08 -20.92 -13.99
N LEU A 905 -27.21 -20.19 -14.69
CA LEU A 905 -27.57 -18.96 -15.41
C LEU A 905 -28.57 -19.25 -16.55
N ALA A 906 -28.45 -20.40 -17.22
CA ALA A 906 -29.39 -20.83 -18.27
C ALA A 906 -30.75 -21.24 -17.69
N GLU A 907 -30.79 -21.98 -16.58
CA GLU A 907 -32.02 -22.33 -15.87
C GLU A 907 -32.76 -21.09 -15.35
N LEU A 908 -32.06 -20.15 -14.72
CA LEU A 908 -32.66 -18.90 -14.24
C LEU A 908 -33.30 -18.10 -15.38
N LYS A 909 -32.63 -18.00 -16.54
CA LYS A 909 -33.15 -17.32 -17.75
C LYS A 909 -34.37 -18.01 -18.39
N SER A 910 -34.63 -19.27 -18.07
CA SER A 910 -35.81 -20.01 -18.56
C SER A 910 -37.09 -19.69 -17.76
N ASN A 911 -36.96 -19.26 -16.51
CA ASN A 911 -38.09 -19.10 -15.58
C ASN A 911 -38.83 -17.75 -15.69
N GLU A 912 -38.28 -16.75 -16.39
CA GLU A 912 -38.96 -15.45 -16.61
C GLU A 912 -40.14 -15.54 -17.62
N GLY A 913 -40.39 -16.71 -18.20
CA GLY A 913 -41.23 -16.87 -19.40
C GLY A 913 -42.75 -17.02 -19.23
N HIS A 914 -43.32 -17.03 -18.01
CA HIS A 914 -44.76 -17.35 -17.81
C HIS A 914 -45.49 -16.48 -16.77
N GLY A 915 -46.22 -15.46 -17.25
CA GLY A 915 -47.22 -14.69 -16.48
C GLY A 915 -48.28 -14.12 -17.43
N SER A 916 -49.58 -14.36 -17.17
CA SER A 916 -50.63 -14.18 -18.19
C SER A 916 -51.34 -12.82 -18.19
N SER A 917 -51.88 -12.47 -19.35
CA SER A 917 -52.55 -11.20 -19.66
C SER A 917 -54.02 -11.14 -19.25
N THR A 918 -54.44 -10.02 -18.67
CA THR A 918 -55.81 -9.48 -18.78
C THR A 918 -55.76 -7.96 -18.94
N GLN A 919 -56.25 -7.45 -20.07
CA GLN A 919 -56.40 -6.01 -20.32
C GLN A 919 -57.79 -5.49 -19.93
N LEU A 920 -57.84 -4.26 -19.41
CA LEU A 920 -58.87 -3.26 -19.76
C LEU A 920 -58.36 -1.85 -19.41
N ALA A 921 -58.80 -0.84 -20.16
CA ALA A 921 -58.22 0.51 -20.20
C ALA A 921 -58.76 1.43 -19.06
N CYS A 922 -58.15 2.57 -18.71
CA CYS A 922 -57.89 3.74 -19.57
C CYS A 922 -56.72 4.66 -19.12
N ASN A 923 -56.33 5.57 -20.03
CA ASN A 923 -55.48 6.77 -19.83
C ASN A 923 -53.99 6.55 -19.51
N GLY A 924 -53.19 6.24 -20.53
CA GLY A 924 -51.72 6.22 -20.45
C GLY A 924 -51.05 7.57 -20.73
N LYS A 925 -50.27 8.08 -19.77
CA LYS A 925 -49.03 8.82 -20.05
C LYS A 925 -47.88 7.81 -19.99
N GLN A 926 -46.97 7.77 -20.96
CA GLN A 926 -45.92 6.76 -20.97
C GLN A 926 -44.87 7.04 -19.88
N LYS A 927 -44.69 6.07 -18.98
CA LYS A 927 -43.53 5.94 -18.09
C LYS A 927 -42.34 5.39 -18.88
N ALA A 928 -41.13 5.75 -18.47
CA ALA A 928 -39.95 4.91 -18.67
C ALA A 928 -39.78 4.00 -17.46
N GLU A 929 -39.47 2.72 -17.69
CA GLU A 929 -39.19 1.76 -16.62
C GLU A 929 -37.70 1.77 -16.26
N ARG A 930 -37.39 1.54 -14.98
CA ARG A 930 -36.01 1.41 -14.48
C ARG A 930 -35.65 -0.08 -14.38
N PRO A 931 -34.39 -0.48 -14.64
CA PRO A 931 -33.87 -1.78 -14.24
C PRO A 931 -33.98 -2.00 -12.72
N SER A 932 -33.98 -3.25 -12.27
CA SER A 932 -34.02 -3.59 -10.84
C SER A 932 -32.63 -3.46 -10.20
N LEU A 933 -32.59 -3.16 -8.89
CA LEU A 933 -31.34 -2.90 -8.17
C LEU A 933 -30.36 -4.09 -8.26
N LEU A 934 -30.89 -5.32 -8.20
CA LEU A 934 -30.13 -6.56 -8.30
C LEU A 934 -29.38 -6.72 -9.63
N SER A 935 -29.92 -6.28 -10.77
CA SER A 935 -29.20 -6.39 -12.04
C SER A 935 -27.98 -5.46 -12.06
N SER A 936 -28.11 -4.25 -11.49
CA SER A 936 -27.01 -3.28 -11.36
C SER A 936 -25.89 -3.76 -10.45
N VAL A 937 -26.21 -4.40 -9.31
CA VAL A 937 -25.21 -4.94 -8.39
C VAL A 937 -24.46 -6.13 -9.01
N TRP A 938 -25.17 -7.03 -9.71
CA TRP A 938 -24.52 -8.11 -10.46
C TRP A 938 -23.69 -7.60 -11.64
N GLU A 939 -24.14 -6.56 -12.34
CA GLU A 939 -23.38 -5.89 -13.39
C GLU A 939 -22.12 -5.22 -12.83
N SER A 940 -22.18 -4.59 -11.66
CA SER A 940 -21.02 -4.01 -10.97
C SER A 940 -20.01 -5.08 -10.53
N LEU A 941 -20.47 -6.17 -9.88
CA LEU A 941 -19.60 -7.26 -9.44
C LEU A 941 -18.99 -8.02 -10.62
N ALA A 942 -19.77 -8.25 -11.68
CA ALA A 942 -19.27 -8.82 -12.93
C ALA A 942 -18.24 -7.89 -13.61
N ASN A 943 -18.46 -6.56 -13.61
CA ASN A 943 -17.48 -5.60 -14.12
C ASN A 943 -16.19 -5.57 -13.28
N ARG A 944 -16.26 -5.74 -11.95
CA ARG A 944 -15.07 -5.85 -11.09
C ARG A 944 -14.28 -7.12 -11.41
N GLN A 945 -14.93 -8.29 -11.36
CA GLN A 945 -14.32 -9.58 -11.72
C GLN A 945 -13.80 -9.60 -13.18
N TYR A 946 -14.49 -8.93 -14.10
CA TYR A 946 -14.04 -8.74 -15.48
C TYR A 946 -12.77 -7.87 -15.55
N LYS A 947 -12.69 -6.75 -14.81
CA LYS A 947 -11.48 -5.89 -14.75
C LYS A 947 -10.29 -6.61 -14.12
N ASP A 948 -10.52 -7.38 -13.04
CA ASP A 948 -9.46 -8.12 -12.35
C ASP A 948 -8.94 -9.27 -13.24
N ARG A 949 -9.84 -9.99 -13.92
CA ARG A 949 -9.50 -10.96 -14.97
C ARG A 949 -8.79 -10.31 -16.16
N GLU A 950 -9.24 -9.14 -16.60
CA GLU A 950 -8.67 -8.39 -17.72
C GLU A 950 -7.23 -7.96 -17.40
N ARG A 951 -6.96 -7.48 -16.19
CA ARG A 951 -5.61 -7.17 -15.70
C ARG A 951 -4.71 -8.42 -15.71
N ALA A 952 -5.18 -9.54 -15.17
CA ALA A 952 -4.42 -10.79 -15.15
C ALA A 952 -4.18 -11.38 -16.56
N GLU A 953 -5.13 -11.24 -17.48
CA GLU A 953 -4.96 -11.61 -18.89
C GLU A 953 -4.06 -10.63 -19.66
N GLN A 954 -4.08 -9.34 -19.33
CA GLN A 954 -3.18 -8.32 -19.89
C GLN A 954 -1.73 -8.59 -19.48
N GLU A 955 -1.48 -8.90 -18.21
CA GLU A 955 -0.14 -9.19 -17.72
C GLU A 955 0.43 -10.48 -18.33
N ASN A 956 -0.38 -11.55 -18.41
CA ASN A 956 0.01 -12.77 -19.14
C ASN A 956 0.27 -12.48 -20.64
N ARG A 957 -0.49 -11.58 -21.26
CA ARG A 957 -0.27 -11.16 -22.66
C ARG A 957 0.98 -10.31 -22.83
N LYS A 958 1.30 -9.40 -21.89
CA LYS A 958 2.56 -8.65 -21.84
C LYS A 958 3.73 -9.62 -21.79
N LEU A 959 3.73 -10.54 -20.81
CA LEU A 959 4.77 -11.57 -20.66
C LEU A 959 4.91 -12.46 -21.91
N LYS A 960 3.80 -12.91 -22.51
CA LYS A 960 3.83 -13.71 -23.74
C LYS A 960 4.34 -12.93 -24.96
N SER A 961 3.94 -11.67 -25.11
CA SER A 961 4.39 -10.79 -26.20
C SER A 961 5.88 -10.47 -26.07
N THR A 962 6.36 -10.11 -24.87
CA THR A 962 7.79 -9.91 -24.59
C THR A 962 8.59 -11.18 -24.87
N LEU A 963 8.09 -12.36 -24.49
CA LEU A 963 8.75 -13.64 -24.76
C LEU A 963 8.77 -13.98 -26.26
N GLU A 964 7.67 -13.76 -26.99
CA GLU A 964 7.63 -13.96 -28.45
C GLU A 964 8.52 -12.96 -29.21
N GLY A 965 8.61 -11.72 -28.72
CA GLY A 965 9.55 -10.71 -29.21
C GLY A 965 11.00 -11.13 -29.00
N GLN A 966 11.36 -11.56 -27.78
CA GLN A 966 12.69 -12.09 -27.46
C GLN A 966 13.04 -13.34 -28.30
N ILE A 967 12.08 -14.25 -28.52
CA ILE A 967 12.28 -15.43 -29.38
C ILE A 967 12.48 -15.04 -30.85
N LYS A 968 11.74 -14.04 -31.37
CA LYS A 968 11.94 -13.52 -32.73
C LYS A 968 13.28 -12.80 -32.88
N LEU A 969 13.67 -12.00 -31.89
CA LEU A 969 14.96 -11.30 -31.86
C LEU A 969 16.12 -12.31 -31.83
N ALA A 970 16.03 -13.34 -30.98
CA ALA A 970 17.03 -14.41 -30.92
C ALA A 970 17.15 -15.16 -32.25
N LYS A 971 16.03 -15.47 -32.92
CA LYS A 971 16.03 -16.12 -34.24
C LYS A 971 16.54 -15.23 -35.38
N CYS A 972 16.34 -13.92 -35.31
CA CYS A 972 17.01 -12.99 -36.22
C CYS A 972 18.52 -12.96 -35.95
N LEU A 973 18.96 -12.95 -34.69
CA LEU A 973 20.37 -13.01 -34.32
C LEU A 973 21.04 -14.33 -34.75
N GLU A 974 20.40 -15.48 -34.52
CA GLU A 974 20.84 -16.77 -35.08
C GLU A 974 21.03 -16.67 -36.59
N LYS A 975 20.02 -16.19 -37.32
CA LYS A 975 20.10 -16.12 -38.79
C LYS A 975 21.14 -15.11 -39.30
N ILE A 976 21.36 -14.00 -38.61
CA ILE A 976 22.40 -13.01 -38.95
C ILE A 976 23.81 -13.56 -38.65
N LEU A 977 23.93 -14.50 -37.71
CA LEU A 977 25.17 -15.23 -37.42
C LEU A 977 25.41 -16.40 -38.39
N GLU A 978 24.37 -16.96 -39.02
CA GLU A 978 24.47 -17.97 -40.06
C GLU A 978 24.73 -17.37 -41.46
N ASP A 979 24.04 -16.29 -41.84
CA ASP A 979 24.19 -15.62 -43.16
C ASP A 979 25.39 -14.63 -43.18
N GLN A 980 26.59 -15.08 -42.78
CA GLN A 980 27.88 -14.39 -42.99
C GLN A 980 28.61 -14.93 -44.23
N PRO A 981 28.42 -14.35 -45.44
CA PRO A 981 29.18 -14.76 -46.61
C PRO A 981 30.62 -14.26 -46.56
N GLU A 982 31.58 -15.16 -46.76
CA GLU A 982 32.94 -14.76 -47.14
C GLU A 982 32.92 -14.00 -48.48
N SER A 983 33.87 -13.07 -48.65
CA SER A 983 33.85 -12.12 -49.76
C SER A 983 34.21 -12.76 -51.11
N ASP A 984 33.43 -12.48 -52.16
CA ASP A 984 34.03 -12.15 -53.46
C ASP A 984 33.13 -11.31 -54.40
N MET A 985 33.75 -10.80 -55.47
CA MET A 985 33.15 -9.87 -56.45
C MET A 985 32.34 -10.59 -57.55
N MET A 986 31.19 -10.03 -57.96
CA MET A 986 30.83 -9.75 -59.38
C MET A 986 29.45 -9.08 -59.56
N SER A 987 29.22 -8.48 -60.74
CA SER A 987 28.07 -7.62 -61.06
C SER A 987 26.85 -8.36 -61.66
N GLY A 988 25.63 -7.98 -61.24
CA GLY A 988 24.35 -8.45 -61.79
C GLY A 988 23.37 -7.34 -62.22
N PRO A 989 22.28 -7.67 -62.95
CA PRO A 989 21.37 -6.71 -63.61
C PRO A 989 20.38 -5.98 -62.67
N PRO A 990 19.74 -4.88 -63.12
CA PRO A 990 19.06 -3.93 -62.23
C PRO A 990 17.73 -4.43 -61.61
N ARG A 991 17.50 -4.02 -60.36
CA ARG A 991 16.25 -4.23 -59.60
C ARG A 991 15.07 -3.47 -60.24
N SER A 992 13.85 -3.95 -59.97
CA SER A 992 12.59 -3.46 -60.58
C SER A 992 12.16 -2.06 -60.13
N GLU A 993 11.18 -1.48 -60.84
CA GLU A 993 10.81 -0.06 -60.74
C GLU A 993 10.30 0.44 -59.38
N GLN A 994 10.03 -0.45 -58.43
CA GLN A 994 9.64 -0.08 -57.05
C GLN A 994 10.72 0.77 -56.34
N SER A 995 11.99 0.65 -56.75
CA SER A 995 13.11 1.41 -56.18
C SER A 995 13.03 2.94 -56.35
N LYS A 996 12.04 3.48 -57.07
CA LYS A 996 11.82 4.93 -57.22
C LYS A 996 11.19 5.61 -56.00
N VAL A 997 10.56 4.86 -55.09
CA VAL A 997 9.85 5.43 -53.92
C VAL A 997 10.82 5.93 -52.83
N LEU A 998 11.99 5.30 -52.70
CA LEU A 998 12.95 5.60 -51.62
C LEU A 998 13.81 6.86 -51.85
N THR A 999 13.64 7.57 -52.97
CA THR A 999 14.32 8.86 -53.22
C THR A 999 13.53 10.04 -52.66
N MET A 1000 13.03 9.93 -51.41
CA MET A 1000 12.36 11.04 -50.70
C MET A 1000 13.38 12.14 -50.38
N ALA A 1001 13.49 13.12 -51.27
CA ALA A 1001 14.51 14.16 -51.21
C ALA A 1001 14.36 15.05 -49.95
N VAL A 1002 15.49 15.37 -49.33
CA VAL A 1002 15.56 16.23 -48.14
C VAL A 1002 15.15 17.65 -48.50
N SER A 1003 13.88 17.99 -48.27
CA SER A 1003 13.37 19.36 -48.28
C SER A 1003 13.31 19.92 -46.86
N SER A 1004 13.83 21.13 -46.66
CA SER A 1004 13.63 21.91 -45.43
C SER A 1004 12.37 22.79 -45.45
N ASP A 1005 11.59 22.75 -46.54
CA ASP A 1005 10.32 23.48 -46.65
C ASP A 1005 9.14 22.60 -46.23
N GLN A 1006 8.54 22.92 -45.08
CA GLN A 1006 7.33 22.29 -44.56
C GLN A 1006 6.16 22.30 -45.56
N LYS A 1007 6.06 23.31 -46.44
CA LYS A 1007 4.99 23.36 -47.45
C LYS A 1007 5.17 22.32 -48.54
N ALA A 1008 6.41 22.03 -48.92
CA ALA A 1008 6.71 20.93 -49.84
C ALA A 1008 6.41 19.56 -49.20
N VAL A 1009 6.73 19.38 -47.92
CA VAL A 1009 6.42 18.14 -47.17
C VAL A 1009 4.91 17.92 -47.09
N HIS A 1010 4.12 18.92 -46.66
CA HIS A 1010 2.67 18.79 -46.63
C HIS A 1010 2.06 18.60 -48.03
N ALA A 1011 2.56 19.29 -49.06
CA ALA A 1011 2.09 19.09 -50.44
C ALA A 1011 2.34 17.66 -50.96
N GLN A 1012 3.48 17.05 -50.59
CA GLN A 1012 3.74 15.64 -50.88
C GLN A 1012 2.77 14.73 -50.11
N LEU A 1013 2.67 14.87 -48.79
CA LEU A 1013 1.80 14.01 -47.97
C LEU A 1013 0.32 14.11 -48.39
N LEU A 1014 -0.14 15.28 -48.83
CA LEU A 1014 -1.48 15.46 -49.42
C LEU A 1014 -1.67 14.62 -50.70
N SER A 1015 -0.64 14.51 -51.55
CA SER A 1015 -0.70 13.67 -52.76
C SER A 1015 -0.70 12.16 -52.46
N GLU A 1016 -0.31 11.75 -51.25
CA GLU A 1016 -0.34 10.35 -50.79
C GLU A 1016 -1.73 9.94 -50.21
N LEU A 1017 -2.65 10.89 -49.98
CA LEU A 1017 -3.96 10.62 -49.37
C LEU A 1017 -4.89 9.81 -50.28
N ASP A 1018 -5.01 10.14 -51.57
CA ASP A 1018 -5.89 9.41 -52.50
C ASP A 1018 -5.49 7.93 -52.61
N ALA A 1019 -4.18 7.67 -52.80
CA ALA A 1019 -3.63 6.32 -52.77
C ALA A 1019 -3.84 5.63 -51.41
N GLY A 1020 -3.88 6.38 -50.32
CA GLY A 1020 -4.23 5.89 -48.98
C GLY A 1020 -5.68 5.43 -48.87
N PHE A 1021 -6.65 6.22 -49.35
CA PHE A 1021 -8.06 5.81 -49.37
C PHE A 1021 -8.28 4.58 -50.27
N ASP A 1022 -7.66 4.55 -51.44
CA ASP A 1022 -7.83 3.44 -52.39
C ASP A 1022 -7.14 2.16 -51.88
N ALA A 1023 -6.03 2.27 -51.12
CA ALA A 1023 -5.43 1.15 -50.41
C ALA A 1023 -6.34 0.60 -49.28
N VAL A 1024 -7.05 1.47 -48.55
CA VAL A 1024 -8.08 1.03 -47.57
C VAL A 1024 -9.23 0.33 -48.29
N ASP A 1025 -9.76 0.91 -49.37
CA ASP A 1025 -10.86 0.33 -50.14
C ASP A 1025 -10.49 -1.04 -50.75
N ALA A 1026 -9.23 -1.28 -51.10
CA ALA A 1026 -8.73 -2.54 -51.65
C ALA A 1026 -8.37 -3.61 -50.59
N SER A 1027 -8.02 -3.23 -49.35
CA SER A 1027 -7.46 -4.15 -48.34
C SER A 1027 -8.34 -4.40 -47.11
N TYR A 1028 -9.31 -3.52 -46.84
CA TYR A 1028 -10.17 -3.60 -45.67
C TYR A 1028 -11.27 -4.67 -45.80
N ASP A 1029 -11.24 -5.65 -44.89
CA ASP A 1029 -12.31 -6.63 -44.69
C ASP A 1029 -12.67 -6.68 -43.20
N ILE A 1030 -13.82 -6.10 -42.85
CA ILE A 1030 -14.35 -6.04 -41.46
C ILE A 1030 -14.32 -7.41 -40.75
N ARG A 1031 -14.43 -8.54 -41.47
CA ARG A 1031 -14.41 -9.87 -40.85
C ARG A 1031 -13.07 -10.15 -40.14
N LYS A 1032 -11.96 -9.74 -40.76
CA LYS A 1032 -10.60 -9.91 -40.21
C LYS A 1032 -10.35 -9.05 -38.97
N TYR A 1033 -11.00 -7.89 -38.89
CA TYR A 1033 -10.88 -6.98 -37.74
C TYR A 1033 -11.88 -7.33 -36.62
N ALA A 1034 -13.05 -7.88 -36.96
CA ALA A 1034 -14.01 -8.40 -35.99
C ALA A 1034 -13.53 -9.66 -35.24
N GLU A 1035 -12.59 -10.43 -35.81
CA GLU A 1035 -11.93 -11.52 -35.09
C GLU A 1035 -10.93 -10.99 -34.03
N ILE A 1036 -10.26 -9.86 -34.29
CA ILE A 1036 -9.36 -9.19 -33.33
C ILE A 1036 -10.12 -8.69 -32.08
N GLU A 1037 -11.45 -8.55 -32.15
CA GLU A 1037 -12.28 -8.25 -30.98
C GLU A 1037 -12.25 -9.38 -29.92
N LYS A 1038 -12.03 -10.63 -30.33
CA LYS A 1038 -11.89 -11.76 -29.39
C LYS A 1038 -10.53 -11.74 -28.68
N ASP A 1039 -9.49 -11.33 -29.38
CA ASP A 1039 -8.11 -11.31 -28.88
C ASP A 1039 -7.75 -10.00 -28.16
N LYS A 1040 -8.59 -8.96 -28.28
CA LYS A 1040 -8.46 -7.59 -27.73
C LYS A 1040 -7.13 -6.88 -28.07
N VAL A 1041 -7.09 -6.29 -29.27
CA VAL A 1041 -6.03 -5.39 -29.79
C VAL A 1041 -4.69 -6.10 -30.04
N ASP A 1042 -4.13 -5.90 -31.23
CA ASP A 1042 -3.00 -6.68 -31.72
C ASP A 1042 -1.88 -5.76 -32.24
N VAL A 1043 -0.66 -5.93 -31.73
CA VAL A 1043 0.55 -5.21 -32.14
C VAL A 1043 1.36 -6.12 -33.06
N ARG A 1044 1.17 -5.95 -34.36
CA ARG A 1044 1.76 -6.78 -35.40
C ARG A 1044 3.09 -6.20 -35.86
N VAL A 1045 4.17 -6.73 -35.32
CA VAL A 1045 5.51 -6.55 -35.91
C VAL A 1045 5.56 -7.32 -37.22
N SER A 1046 5.63 -6.60 -38.34
CA SER A 1046 5.75 -7.19 -39.67
C SER A 1046 7.17 -7.01 -40.22
N SER A 1047 7.73 -8.08 -40.77
CA SER A 1047 9.05 -8.09 -41.39
C SER A 1047 8.96 -8.77 -42.75
N SER A 1048 9.46 -8.12 -43.79
CA SER A 1048 9.54 -8.69 -45.14
C SER A 1048 10.93 -8.51 -45.72
N LEU A 1049 11.46 -9.59 -46.33
CA LEU A 1049 12.81 -9.65 -46.91
C LEU A 1049 13.08 -8.58 -47.98
N ASP A 1050 12.04 -8.03 -48.61
CA ASP A 1050 12.17 -7.00 -49.65
C ASP A 1050 11.86 -5.56 -49.19
N ASN A 1051 11.25 -5.36 -48.01
CA ASN A 1051 10.69 -4.05 -47.61
C ASN A 1051 11.04 -3.59 -46.18
N GLY A 1052 11.85 -4.34 -45.43
CA GLY A 1052 12.30 -3.95 -44.08
C GLY A 1052 11.31 -4.29 -42.95
N ILE A 1053 11.53 -3.66 -41.79
CA ILE A 1053 10.74 -3.84 -40.56
C ILE A 1053 9.70 -2.71 -40.48
N ALA A 1054 8.43 -3.05 -40.25
CA ALA A 1054 7.36 -2.09 -40.03
C ALA A 1054 6.47 -2.49 -38.84
N LEU A 1055 6.19 -1.51 -37.97
CA LEU A 1055 5.34 -1.68 -36.79
C LEU A 1055 3.90 -1.37 -37.15
N GLN A 1056 2.98 -2.33 -36.99
CA GLN A 1056 1.57 -2.16 -37.29
C GLN A 1056 0.70 -2.34 -36.03
N PHE A 1057 0.02 -1.28 -35.62
CA PHE A 1057 -0.92 -1.26 -34.50
C PHE A 1057 -2.34 -1.40 -35.04
N VAL A 1058 -3.08 -2.43 -34.61
CA VAL A 1058 -4.42 -2.72 -35.12
C VAL A 1058 -5.47 -2.74 -34.02
N GLY A 1059 -6.53 -1.94 -34.19
CA GLY A 1059 -7.65 -1.83 -33.28
C GLY A 1059 -9.00 -2.16 -33.91
N PHE A 1060 -9.92 -2.71 -33.11
CA PHE A 1060 -11.33 -2.84 -33.44
C PHE A 1060 -12.17 -2.65 -32.17
N LYS A 1061 -13.23 -1.84 -32.22
CA LYS A 1061 -14.12 -1.59 -31.08
C LYS A 1061 -15.57 -1.33 -31.50
N ARG A 1062 -16.52 -1.96 -30.82
CA ARG A 1062 -17.96 -1.60 -30.89
C ARG A 1062 -18.26 -0.45 -29.93
N ILE A 1063 -19.03 0.52 -30.41
CA ILE A 1063 -19.30 1.80 -29.74
C ILE A 1063 -20.82 2.02 -29.63
N PRO A 1064 -21.36 2.38 -28.45
CA PRO A 1064 -22.80 2.54 -28.18
C PRO A 1064 -23.41 3.84 -28.74
N PHE A 1065 -22.84 4.39 -29.82
CA PHE A 1065 -23.29 5.62 -30.45
C PHE A 1065 -23.59 5.39 -31.94
N PRO A 1066 -24.55 6.15 -32.53
CA PRO A 1066 -24.78 6.19 -33.97
C PRO A 1066 -23.53 6.58 -34.77
N GLN A 1067 -23.48 6.19 -36.04
CA GLN A 1067 -22.31 6.38 -36.90
C GLN A 1067 -21.93 7.86 -37.09
N ASP A 1068 -22.90 8.78 -37.03
CA ASP A 1068 -22.67 10.22 -37.19
C ASP A 1068 -22.01 10.86 -35.95
N VAL A 1069 -22.48 10.50 -34.75
CA VAL A 1069 -21.85 10.88 -33.48
C VAL A 1069 -20.45 10.31 -33.41
N THR A 1070 -20.31 9.03 -33.77
CA THR A 1070 -19.03 8.31 -33.78
C THR A 1070 -18.04 8.93 -34.76
N ALA A 1071 -18.48 9.31 -35.97
CA ALA A 1071 -17.64 9.98 -36.96
C ALA A 1071 -17.20 11.38 -36.51
N ARG A 1072 -18.12 12.22 -35.98
CA ARG A 1072 -17.78 13.57 -35.49
C ARG A 1072 -16.82 13.52 -34.30
N GLY A 1073 -17.10 12.66 -33.31
CA GLY A 1073 -16.26 12.52 -32.13
C GLY A 1073 -14.86 12.00 -32.46
N MET A 1074 -14.75 10.99 -33.33
CA MET A 1074 -13.46 10.46 -33.75
C MET A 1074 -12.67 11.44 -34.62
N TRP A 1075 -13.33 12.14 -35.57
CA TRP A 1075 -12.68 13.20 -36.36
C TRP A 1075 -12.11 14.29 -35.44
N ARG A 1076 -12.93 14.85 -34.54
CA ARG A 1076 -12.53 15.88 -33.55
C ARG A 1076 -11.37 15.44 -32.66
N PHE A 1077 -11.39 14.19 -32.19
CA PHE A 1077 -10.30 13.61 -31.41
C PHE A 1077 -9.00 13.53 -32.22
N THR A 1078 -9.04 12.97 -33.43
CA THR A 1078 -7.84 12.73 -34.26
C THR A 1078 -7.26 14.00 -34.90
N SER A 1079 -8.11 14.92 -35.37
CA SER A 1079 -7.67 16.10 -36.12
C SER A 1079 -7.11 17.18 -35.20
N TYR A 1080 -7.66 17.32 -33.99
CA TYR A 1080 -7.38 18.46 -33.12
C TYR A 1080 -7.10 18.07 -31.66
N GLU A 1081 -8.04 17.38 -31.00
CA GLU A 1081 -8.13 17.47 -29.54
C GLU A 1081 -7.17 16.55 -28.77
N ALA A 1082 -6.78 15.40 -29.32
CA ALA A 1082 -5.75 14.55 -28.71
C ALA A 1082 -4.37 15.21 -28.81
N THR A 1083 -3.94 15.51 -30.03
CA THR A 1083 -2.60 16.02 -30.34
C THR A 1083 -2.34 17.37 -29.68
N LYS A 1084 -3.29 18.32 -29.73
CA LYS A 1084 -3.08 19.67 -29.19
C LYS A 1084 -3.02 19.75 -27.67
N ARG A 1085 -3.54 18.76 -26.94
CA ARG A 1085 -3.41 18.67 -25.47
C ARG A 1085 -2.06 18.10 -25.02
N GLN A 1086 -1.41 17.29 -25.85
CA GLN A 1086 -0.16 16.57 -25.50
C GLN A 1086 1.09 17.17 -26.15
N ALA A 1087 0.93 17.92 -27.24
CA ALA A 1087 2.04 18.57 -27.94
C ALA A 1087 2.46 19.87 -27.23
N TYR A 1088 3.77 20.06 -27.01
CA TYR A 1088 4.33 21.33 -26.50
C TYR A 1088 4.40 22.41 -27.59
N PHE A 1089 4.14 22.05 -28.84
CA PHE A 1089 4.10 22.91 -30.02
C PHE A 1089 3.11 22.34 -31.03
N TYR A 1090 2.23 23.18 -31.60
CA TYR A 1090 1.23 22.79 -32.61
C TYR A 1090 0.98 23.96 -33.57
N GLU A 1091 1.16 23.72 -34.86
CA GLU A 1091 0.83 24.63 -35.98
C GLU A 1091 -0.11 23.93 -36.96
N GLU A 1092 -1.12 24.66 -37.44
CA GLU A 1092 -2.07 24.21 -38.46
C GLU A 1092 -1.86 25.05 -39.72
N HIS A 1093 -1.86 24.41 -40.89
CA HIS A 1093 -1.48 25.03 -42.15
C HIS A 1093 -2.68 25.10 -43.11
N ASP A 1094 -2.91 26.30 -43.65
CA ASP A 1094 -4.11 26.67 -44.41
C ASP A 1094 -4.29 25.84 -45.69
N THR A 1095 -5.16 24.82 -45.64
CA THR A 1095 -5.53 23.97 -46.76
C THR A 1095 -6.70 24.57 -47.52
N SER A 1096 -6.46 25.02 -48.75
CA SER A 1096 -7.48 25.64 -49.60
C SER A 1096 -8.65 24.67 -49.88
N SER A 1097 -9.83 25.03 -49.36
CA SER A 1097 -11.14 24.40 -49.56
C SER A 1097 -11.24 22.90 -49.25
N GLU A 1098 -11.47 22.54 -47.98
CA GLU A 1098 -12.70 21.86 -47.49
C GLU A 1098 -12.64 21.66 -45.96
N GLN A 1099 -13.79 21.47 -45.28
CA GLN A 1099 -13.86 21.35 -43.81
C GLN A 1099 -13.39 19.98 -43.25
N HIS A 1100 -12.88 19.10 -44.13
CA HIS A 1100 -12.61 17.69 -43.86
C HIS A 1100 -11.12 17.31 -44.00
N THR A 1101 -10.24 18.27 -44.25
CA THR A 1101 -8.79 18.08 -44.40
C THR A 1101 -8.05 18.98 -43.42
N VAL A 1102 -6.99 18.45 -42.79
CA VAL A 1102 -6.13 19.19 -41.86
C VAL A 1102 -4.66 18.86 -42.16
N ALA A 1103 -3.84 19.87 -42.42
CA ALA A 1103 -2.39 19.76 -42.48
C ALA A 1103 -1.77 20.45 -41.26
N ARG A 1104 -0.89 19.76 -40.53
CA ARG A 1104 -0.39 20.22 -39.22
C ARG A 1104 1.04 19.80 -38.95
N THR A 1105 1.77 20.64 -38.22
CA THR A 1105 3.08 20.29 -37.64
C THR A 1105 2.96 20.35 -36.11
N PHE A 1106 3.49 19.35 -35.41
CA PHE A 1106 3.49 19.36 -33.94
C PHE A 1106 4.78 18.76 -33.35
N GLY A 1107 5.02 19.02 -32.07
CA GLY A 1107 6.13 18.47 -31.29
C GLY A 1107 5.64 17.97 -29.95
N GLN A 1108 6.01 16.74 -29.59
CA GLN A 1108 5.50 16.04 -28.41
C GLN A 1108 6.62 15.34 -27.65
N LYS A 1109 6.50 15.32 -26.33
CA LYS A 1109 7.35 14.55 -25.42
C LYS A 1109 6.55 13.40 -24.84
N ILE A 1110 7.10 12.20 -24.92
CA ILE A 1110 6.54 10.97 -24.35
C ILE A 1110 7.48 10.52 -23.23
N GLN A 1111 6.90 10.19 -22.08
CA GLN A 1111 7.62 9.65 -20.92
C GLN A 1111 7.20 8.18 -20.71
N SER A 1112 8.15 7.35 -20.33
CA SER A 1112 7.99 5.95 -19.89
C SER A 1112 8.83 5.74 -18.64
N ASP A 1113 8.50 4.71 -17.88
CA ASP A 1113 9.36 4.09 -16.87
C ASP A 1113 10.75 3.73 -17.46
N ASN A 1114 10.78 3.41 -18.76
CA ASN A 1114 11.98 3.03 -19.53
C ASN A 1114 12.66 4.20 -20.26
N GLY A 1115 12.22 5.46 -20.08
CA GLY A 1115 12.92 6.63 -20.64
C GLY A 1115 12.03 7.78 -21.14
N SER A 1116 12.56 8.60 -22.04
CA SER A 1116 11.83 9.70 -22.67
C SER A 1116 12.19 9.93 -24.13
N LEU A 1117 11.18 10.27 -24.93
CA LEU A 1117 11.28 10.55 -26.36
C LEU A 1117 10.65 11.92 -26.67
N ASP A 1118 11.47 12.82 -27.20
CA ASP A 1118 11.08 14.11 -27.78
C ASP A 1118 11.08 13.96 -29.30
N TYR A 1119 9.96 14.22 -29.97
CA TYR A 1119 9.83 14.09 -31.43
C TYR A 1119 8.95 15.18 -32.04
N ARG A 1120 9.18 15.45 -33.33
CA ARG A 1120 8.41 16.36 -34.18
C ARG A 1120 7.72 15.55 -35.28
N CYS A 1121 6.51 15.92 -35.66
CA CYS A 1121 5.82 15.30 -36.80
C CYS A 1121 5.16 16.36 -37.70
N GLU A 1122 5.42 16.27 -39.00
CA GLU A 1122 4.65 16.89 -40.07
C GLU A 1122 3.59 15.89 -40.55
N SER A 1123 2.29 16.23 -40.49
CA SER A 1123 1.20 15.28 -40.78
C SER A 1123 0.01 15.92 -41.49
N VAL A 1124 -0.70 15.12 -42.29
CA VAL A 1124 -1.96 15.48 -42.94
C VAL A 1124 -3.02 14.42 -42.68
N LEU A 1125 -4.26 14.86 -42.45
CA LEU A 1125 -5.41 14.02 -42.17
C LEU A 1125 -6.58 14.44 -43.04
N GLU A 1126 -7.36 13.47 -43.51
CA GLU A 1126 -8.58 13.74 -44.29
C GLU A 1126 -9.69 12.75 -43.92
N CYS A 1127 -10.93 13.25 -43.86
CA CYS A 1127 -12.15 12.48 -43.61
C CYS A 1127 -13.01 12.41 -44.88
N ARG A 1128 -13.31 11.21 -45.39
CA ARG A 1128 -14.22 11.01 -46.53
C ARG A 1128 -15.31 9.99 -46.23
N ARG A 1129 -16.52 10.21 -46.74
CA ARG A 1129 -17.57 9.18 -46.80
C ARG A 1129 -17.36 8.33 -48.07
N ARG A 1130 -17.02 7.04 -47.89
CA ARG A 1130 -16.88 6.06 -48.99
C ARG A 1130 -18.07 5.08 -48.89
N GLY A 1131 -19.18 5.39 -49.55
CA GLY A 1131 -20.41 4.59 -49.49
C GLY A 1131 -21.08 4.63 -48.10
N ASP A 1132 -21.38 3.46 -47.53
CA ASP A 1132 -22.01 3.33 -46.20
C ASP A 1132 -21.03 3.49 -45.02
N ARG A 1133 -19.71 3.64 -45.29
CA ARG A 1133 -18.67 3.88 -44.28
C ARG A 1133 -18.14 5.32 -44.31
N VAL A 1134 -17.68 5.79 -43.16
CA VAL A 1134 -16.83 6.99 -43.03
C VAL A 1134 -15.40 6.50 -42.83
N VAL A 1135 -14.45 7.11 -43.53
CA VAL A 1135 -13.03 6.73 -43.49
C VAL A 1135 -12.21 7.98 -43.20
N ILE A 1136 -11.32 7.90 -42.20
CA ILE A 1136 -10.29 8.91 -41.93
C ILE A 1136 -8.96 8.30 -42.35
N VAL A 1137 -8.15 9.03 -43.13
CA VAL A 1137 -6.79 8.62 -43.52
C VAL A 1137 -5.80 9.62 -42.93
N THR A 1138 -4.61 9.13 -42.55
CA THR A 1138 -3.52 9.93 -41.97
C THR A 1138 -2.21 9.60 -42.66
N ARG A 1139 -1.46 10.62 -43.08
CA ARG A 1139 -0.10 10.49 -43.61
C ARG A 1139 0.82 11.43 -42.83
N GLY A 1140 1.92 10.91 -42.31
CA GLY A 1140 2.83 11.67 -41.46
C GLY A 1140 4.30 11.35 -41.70
N LEU A 1141 5.16 12.29 -41.30
CA LEU A 1141 6.60 12.12 -41.24
C LEU A 1141 7.07 12.55 -39.85
N ALA A 1142 7.31 11.58 -38.99
CA ALA A 1142 7.81 11.80 -37.63
C ALA A 1142 9.35 11.73 -37.59
N LYS A 1143 9.95 12.67 -36.87
CA LYS A 1143 11.40 12.78 -36.66
C LYS A 1143 11.70 12.86 -35.15
N PRO A 1144 12.34 11.84 -34.56
CA PRO A 1144 12.93 11.93 -33.24
C PRO A 1144 13.90 13.12 -33.14
N ILE A 1145 13.79 13.89 -32.06
CA ILE A 1145 14.65 15.04 -31.75
C ILE A 1145 15.63 14.68 -30.63
N LYS A 1146 15.16 13.98 -29.59
CA LYS A 1146 15.97 13.46 -28.50
C LYS A 1146 15.33 12.19 -27.93
N PHE A 1147 16.13 11.16 -27.69
CA PHE A 1147 15.71 9.94 -27.01
C PHE A 1147 16.70 9.67 -25.86
N SER A 1148 16.21 9.24 -24.70
CA SER A 1148 17.06 9.07 -23.51
C SER A 1148 17.97 7.85 -23.56
N ALA A 1149 17.56 6.79 -24.27
CA ALA A 1149 18.26 5.50 -24.26
C ALA A 1149 19.29 5.33 -25.39
N ALA A 1150 19.13 6.04 -26.52
CA ALA A 1150 20.04 5.91 -27.67
C ALA A 1150 20.08 7.17 -28.56
N PRO A 1151 21.19 7.44 -29.29
CA PRO A 1151 21.27 8.54 -30.27
C PRO A 1151 20.43 8.26 -31.53
N VAL A 1152 19.63 9.23 -31.97
CA VAL A 1152 18.62 9.09 -33.05
C VAL A 1152 18.96 9.84 -34.35
N ASN A 1153 20.23 10.15 -34.58
CA ASN A 1153 20.69 10.94 -35.72
C ASN A 1153 20.48 10.18 -37.05
N GLY A 1154 19.65 10.72 -37.95
CA GLY A 1154 19.42 10.13 -39.29
C GLY A 1154 18.21 9.19 -39.40
N ILE A 1155 17.45 9.01 -38.31
CA ILE A 1155 16.20 8.23 -38.32
C ILE A 1155 15.00 9.16 -38.53
N ARG A 1156 14.07 8.73 -39.38
CA ARG A 1156 12.70 9.26 -39.53
C ARG A 1156 11.70 8.09 -39.55
N PHE A 1157 10.41 8.39 -39.39
CA PHE A 1157 9.33 7.42 -39.53
C PHE A 1157 8.23 7.98 -40.46
N HIS A 1158 7.79 7.20 -41.44
CA HIS A 1158 6.61 7.48 -42.25
C HIS A 1158 5.39 6.84 -41.59
N GLU A 1159 4.42 7.67 -41.21
CA GLU A 1159 3.21 7.27 -40.49
C GLU A 1159 2.07 7.04 -41.50
N ASN A 1160 1.56 5.82 -41.58
CA ASN A 1160 0.47 5.43 -42.47
C ASN A 1160 -0.73 4.97 -41.64
N GLY A 1161 -1.60 5.92 -41.28
CA GLY A 1161 -2.80 5.67 -40.50
C GLY A 1161 -4.07 5.58 -41.33
N TRP A 1162 -5.05 4.81 -40.84
CA TRP A 1162 -6.45 4.93 -41.24
C TRP A 1162 -7.41 4.46 -40.14
N ILE A 1163 -8.64 4.98 -40.20
CA ILE A 1163 -9.77 4.58 -39.35
C ILE A 1163 -11.02 4.42 -40.23
N VAL A 1164 -11.71 3.29 -40.11
CA VAL A 1164 -13.00 3.01 -40.77
C VAL A 1164 -14.11 2.96 -39.72
N ILE A 1165 -15.19 3.70 -39.95
CA ILE A 1165 -16.34 3.81 -39.05
C ILE A 1165 -17.61 3.35 -39.78
N GLU A 1166 -18.19 2.25 -39.32
CA GLU A 1166 -19.29 1.53 -39.96
C GLU A 1166 -20.50 1.36 -39.02
N LYS A 1167 -21.71 1.24 -39.59
CA LYS A 1167 -22.93 0.95 -38.82
C LYS A 1167 -22.90 -0.51 -38.37
N ALA A 1168 -23.12 -0.78 -37.08
CA ALA A 1168 -23.15 -2.16 -36.60
C ALA A 1168 -24.29 -2.95 -37.26
N SER A 1169 -23.98 -4.12 -37.83
CA SER A 1169 -24.95 -4.93 -38.58
C SER A 1169 -25.85 -5.75 -37.64
N ALA A 1170 -27.16 -5.64 -37.83
CA ALA A 1170 -28.15 -6.24 -36.94
C ALA A 1170 -28.31 -7.75 -37.17
N LYS A 1171 -27.53 -8.56 -36.44
CA LYS A 1171 -27.84 -9.98 -36.19
C LYS A 1171 -28.53 -10.23 -34.84
N ASP A 1172 -28.22 -9.43 -33.81
CA ASP A 1172 -28.69 -9.67 -32.43
C ASP A 1172 -30.00 -8.95 -32.09
N GLY A 1173 -30.94 -8.94 -33.05
CA GLY A 1173 -32.38 -8.73 -32.86
C GLY A 1173 -32.92 -7.35 -32.43
N SER A 1174 -32.18 -6.53 -31.67
CA SER A 1174 -32.80 -5.51 -30.80
C SER A 1174 -32.66 -4.03 -31.20
N SER A 1175 -31.64 -3.62 -31.99
CA SER A 1175 -31.38 -2.19 -32.20
C SER A 1175 -30.78 -1.82 -33.57
N LYS A 1176 -31.67 -1.52 -34.55
CA LYS A 1176 -31.25 -0.87 -35.80
C LYS A 1176 -30.77 0.57 -35.52
N GLY A 1177 -29.51 0.88 -35.84
CA GLY A 1177 -28.98 2.24 -35.96
C GLY A 1177 -28.47 2.92 -34.69
N LYS A 1178 -28.38 2.22 -33.55
CA LYS A 1178 -27.86 2.80 -32.28
C LYS A 1178 -26.36 2.60 -32.04
N TRP A 1179 -25.72 1.69 -32.78
CA TRP A 1179 -24.35 1.23 -32.55
C TRP A 1179 -23.48 1.34 -33.79
N SER A 1180 -22.18 1.52 -33.57
CA SER A 1180 -21.16 1.64 -34.63
C SER A 1180 -19.95 0.75 -34.33
N THR A 1181 -19.21 0.38 -35.37
CA THR A 1181 -17.89 -0.26 -35.28
C THR A 1181 -16.83 0.72 -35.73
N ILE A 1182 -15.75 0.83 -34.95
CA ILE A 1182 -14.51 1.52 -35.34
C ILE A 1182 -13.44 0.45 -35.58
N SER A 1183 -12.86 0.45 -36.76
CA SER A 1183 -11.68 -0.34 -37.12
C SER A 1183 -10.53 0.63 -37.38
N SER A 1184 -9.32 0.37 -36.86
CA SER A 1184 -8.17 1.25 -37.04
C SER A 1184 -6.88 0.49 -37.33
N CYS A 1185 -6.00 1.13 -38.08
CA CYS A 1185 -4.63 0.69 -38.31
C CYS A 1185 -3.71 1.91 -38.29
N MET A 1186 -2.58 1.79 -37.59
CA MET A 1186 -1.46 2.73 -37.70
C MET A 1186 -0.20 1.93 -38.02
N GLU A 1187 0.45 2.25 -39.13
CA GLU A 1187 1.72 1.64 -39.54
C GLU A 1187 2.85 2.67 -39.47
N LEU A 1188 3.93 2.34 -38.75
CA LEU A 1188 5.14 3.16 -38.66
C LEU A 1188 6.28 2.46 -39.42
N LYS A 1189 6.81 3.13 -40.44
CA LYS A 1189 7.93 2.66 -41.27
C LYS A 1189 9.19 3.50 -41.04
N PRO A 1190 10.30 2.93 -40.54
CA PRO A 1190 11.55 3.67 -40.40
C PRO A 1190 12.14 4.04 -41.76
N ILE A 1191 12.71 5.23 -41.85
CA ILE A 1191 13.47 5.75 -43.00
C ILE A 1191 14.83 6.19 -42.47
N PHE A 1192 15.90 5.72 -43.09
CA PHE A 1192 17.28 6.01 -42.73
C PHE A 1192 17.94 6.95 -43.75
N ASP A 1193 18.75 7.89 -43.27
CA ASP A 1193 19.65 8.67 -44.12
C ASP A 1193 20.86 7.81 -44.58
N VAL A 1194 21.41 8.15 -45.76
CA VAL A 1194 22.29 7.26 -46.56
C VAL A 1194 23.60 6.86 -45.87
N ASP A 1195 24.05 7.63 -44.86
CA ASP A 1195 25.30 7.39 -44.12
C ASP A 1195 25.11 6.64 -42.77
N ALA A 1196 23.90 6.14 -42.46
CA ALA A 1196 23.56 5.54 -41.16
C ALA A 1196 23.86 4.01 -41.08
N SER A 1197 25.14 3.62 -41.07
CA SER A 1197 25.56 2.21 -41.20
C SER A 1197 25.67 1.38 -39.90
N ASP A 1198 25.30 1.91 -38.73
CA ASP A 1198 25.34 1.20 -37.43
C ASP A 1198 24.23 1.75 -36.49
N GLN A 1199 22.97 1.33 -36.67
CA GLN A 1199 21.84 1.87 -35.88
C GLN A 1199 20.79 0.86 -35.39
N ASP A 1200 20.95 -0.45 -35.64
CA ASP A 1200 19.96 -1.47 -35.25
C ASP A 1200 19.60 -1.45 -33.75
N PHE A 1201 20.58 -1.18 -32.88
CA PHE A 1201 20.35 -1.00 -31.44
C PHE A 1201 19.43 0.18 -31.12
N THR A 1202 19.63 1.33 -31.77
CA THR A 1202 18.73 2.50 -31.61
C THR A 1202 17.33 2.16 -32.10
N VAL A 1203 17.21 1.48 -33.24
CA VAL A 1203 15.91 1.09 -33.83
C VAL A 1203 15.16 0.11 -32.93
N GLY A 1204 15.85 -0.87 -32.33
CA GLY A 1204 15.28 -1.77 -31.34
C GLY A 1204 14.80 -1.03 -30.09
N ALA A 1205 15.67 -0.27 -29.44
CA ALA A 1205 15.33 0.47 -28.22
C ALA A 1205 14.18 1.48 -28.44
N LEU A 1206 14.14 2.14 -29.59
CA LEU A 1206 13.06 3.06 -29.96
C LEU A 1206 11.75 2.32 -30.31
N THR A 1207 11.85 1.14 -30.93
CA THR A 1207 10.69 0.24 -31.19
C THR A 1207 10.04 -0.20 -29.88
N ASP A 1208 10.83 -0.74 -28.95
CA ASP A 1208 10.33 -1.21 -27.65
C ASP A 1208 9.70 -0.06 -26.86
N PHE A 1209 10.33 1.12 -26.84
CA PHE A 1209 9.78 2.32 -26.21
C PHE A 1209 8.45 2.77 -26.83
N VAL A 1210 8.31 2.72 -28.17
CA VAL A 1210 7.09 3.11 -28.88
C VAL A 1210 5.96 2.10 -28.61
N ILE A 1211 6.24 0.80 -28.58
CA ILE A 1211 5.25 -0.24 -28.24
C ILE A 1211 4.76 -0.06 -26.79
N ASP A 1212 5.68 0.06 -25.84
CA ASP A 1212 5.38 0.28 -24.41
C ASP A 1212 4.57 1.58 -24.18
N SER A 1213 4.95 2.67 -24.86
CA SER A 1213 4.24 3.95 -24.76
C SER A 1213 2.90 3.99 -25.47
N PHE A 1214 2.73 3.23 -26.56
CA PHE A 1214 1.45 3.12 -27.28
C PHE A 1214 0.35 2.60 -26.36
N HIS A 1215 0.62 1.55 -25.57
CA HIS A 1215 -0.37 0.98 -24.66
C HIS A 1215 -0.83 1.95 -23.55
N ARG A 1216 0.10 2.69 -22.92
CA ARG A 1216 -0.27 3.73 -21.92
C ARG A 1216 -1.08 4.87 -22.55
N ASN A 1217 -0.60 5.42 -23.68
CA ASN A 1217 -1.26 6.55 -24.34
C ASN A 1217 -2.64 6.18 -24.92
N MET A 1218 -2.85 4.92 -25.34
CA MET A 1218 -4.15 4.46 -25.81
C MET A 1218 -5.22 4.52 -24.72
N HIS A 1219 -4.90 4.14 -23.47
CA HIS A 1219 -5.84 4.23 -22.35
C HIS A 1219 -6.23 5.68 -22.02
N LEU A 1220 -5.26 6.60 -21.98
CA LEU A 1220 -5.54 8.05 -21.84
C LEU A 1220 -6.45 8.56 -22.97
N GLY A 1221 -6.26 8.03 -24.18
CA GLY A 1221 -7.11 8.33 -25.34
C GLY A 1221 -8.55 7.82 -25.19
N GLU A 1222 -8.77 6.65 -24.58
CA GLU A 1222 -10.11 6.07 -24.47
C GLU A 1222 -11.07 6.91 -23.60
N GLU A 1223 -10.58 7.46 -22.48
CA GLU A 1223 -11.38 8.32 -21.60
C GLU A 1223 -11.71 9.67 -22.25
N VAL A 1224 -10.73 10.27 -22.93
CA VAL A 1224 -10.92 11.51 -23.70
C VAL A 1224 -11.90 11.29 -24.86
N VAL A 1225 -11.80 10.16 -25.58
CA VAL A 1225 -12.78 9.77 -26.61
C VAL A 1225 -14.17 9.58 -25.99
N ALA A 1226 -14.31 8.90 -24.86
CA ALA A 1226 -15.60 8.70 -24.20
C ALA A 1226 -16.27 10.04 -23.83
N GLY A 1227 -15.51 10.97 -23.26
CA GLY A 1227 -15.97 12.33 -22.96
C GLY A 1227 -16.42 13.10 -24.21
N ILE A 1228 -15.61 13.12 -25.27
CA ILE A 1228 -15.94 13.77 -26.54
C ILE A 1228 -17.20 13.15 -27.18
N MET A 1229 -17.32 11.83 -27.19
CA MET A 1229 -18.47 11.13 -27.77
C MET A 1229 -19.77 11.44 -27.01
N MET A 1230 -19.71 11.53 -25.68
CA MET A 1230 -20.83 11.95 -24.84
C MET A 1230 -21.23 13.42 -25.09
N GLU A 1231 -20.26 14.31 -25.31
CA GLU A 1231 -20.51 15.71 -25.65
C GLU A 1231 -21.17 15.85 -27.03
N GLU A 1232 -20.67 15.13 -28.05
CA GLU A 1232 -21.24 15.11 -29.40
C GLU A 1232 -22.61 14.42 -29.46
N ALA A 1233 -22.86 13.41 -28.62
CA ALA A 1233 -24.20 12.85 -28.41
C ALA A 1233 -25.16 13.89 -27.81
N ARG A 1234 -24.71 14.68 -26.83
CA ARG A 1234 -25.51 15.76 -26.21
C ARG A 1234 -25.82 16.90 -27.17
N LYS A 1235 -24.90 17.25 -28.07
CA LYS A 1235 -25.14 18.20 -29.18
C LYS A 1235 -26.14 17.64 -30.18
N ALA A 1236 -25.99 16.38 -30.59
CA ALA A 1236 -26.93 15.71 -31.50
C ALA A 1236 -28.36 15.61 -30.93
N ALA A 1237 -28.49 15.50 -29.60
CA ALA A 1237 -29.77 15.50 -28.91
C ALA A 1237 -30.42 16.89 -28.78
N THR A 1238 -29.73 17.99 -29.12
CA THR A 1238 -30.20 19.37 -28.89
C THR A 1238 -30.27 20.24 -30.16
N GLN A 1239 -29.93 19.72 -31.34
CA GLN A 1239 -30.00 20.45 -32.62
C GLN A 1239 -30.70 19.63 -33.72
N PRO A 1240 -31.41 20.27 -34.67
CA PRO A 1240 -32.05 19.57 -35.78
C PRO A 1240 -31.02 19.02 -36.78
N ALA A 1241 -31.27 17.82 -37.31
CA ALA A 1241 -30.31 17.00 -38.06
C ALA A 1241 -29.94 17.49 -39.49
N SER A 1242 -29.98 18.79 -39.77
CA SER A 1242 -29.78 19.38 -41.11
C SER A 1242 -28.42 20.09 -41.28
N SER A 1243 -27.42 19.75 -40.46
CA SER A 1243 -26.04 20.23 -40.61
C SER A 1243 -25.04 19.11 -40.33
N TRP A 1244 -24.92 18.19 -41.29
CA TRP A 1244 -23.65 17.49 -41.51
C TRP A 1244 -22.71 18.43 -42.28
N PRO A 1245 -21.41 18.45 -41.96
CA PRO A 1245 -20.38 18.76 -42.95
C PRO A 1245 -20.19 17.58 -43.92
#